data_AF-A0A1F4NSY3-F1
#
_entry.id   AF-A0A1F4NSY3-F1
#
_cell.length_a   1.000
_cell.length_b   1.000
_cell.length_c   1.000
_cell.angle_alpha   90.00
_cell.angle_beta   90.00
_cell.angle_gamma   90.00
#
_symmetry.space_group_name_H-M   'P 1'
#
loop_
_entity.id
_entity.type
_entity.pdbx_description
1 polymer ?
#
loop_
_entity_poly.entity_id
_entity_poly.type
_entity_poly.pdbx_seq_one_letter_code
_entity_poly.pdbx_strand_id
1 'polypeptide(L)'
;MTKDQTLKYLREHKFDIAKAKAALIAGDIVFSAYVESDKITGVNYSPVFSYFGDKPPFYQIVVQFHMDSVGDKLYTDYLKDSKSLNKKIAKHQALTDKLDLFWAQYQKAKARKALSRADLLKWYKQLRNISTRWWYYGVIGEDKGQVIDRRVTPDFMKRHKLSQAQAEEIINVLSHPDEQAIFSLERKEFLNLCLYVQKHREAKSSVETLLKDIRIQTQVQHYIDQFFWFKTDFYDTKTITPRSLITDTLGELSQNPVSKIRKELTNIDKKFKDIHMQKQKLVAKMNLSKEDRQAIYFAQRVTHWVDQRKLGTMKNLYYLFNLLSDIAKHFGLTYHQASFYTVDEVERLLSTGKPLSAAELSARTDGVFLVYEKGHPTQTFYSPDSQEMLAATLQTDSRGTETATATMDNKESILKYLRGHELDVLKAKGALWIGDMAFSAYANSYKVAGINYSPVFSYFSSKFPFYKIVAASHHGLKEQVGDKLYEEYLKNPEILDKKIAKHQEIVRRLDQLWQKYEKAKSQDKFSRKDWLTWYAKFIDAATKWWHYGVIGEDKGYVIDRRVMPEIIKRHQIGPEKAREVTNILSHPDEPAIFSLERKSFLGICLYIKRHHGTKSPDTLLKDKGLSARLKNHIDNYFWSKTDFYSAQQITPQSLLKDAAEEISKRSLPDIKKEIIGIDKRFAHILAQRKQLMRRMKLSPADKKDLYFARRVVYWVDQRKLGMAKHFYYLFNFLSDIANHFGFTYHQASQYTVNELRNLLATGKKLSKRELTRRDAGVLLVHETDQPTQMFSGSDSQEILTVALQTDTKEIKGMVASTGGKKRLTGVARILFSPEDGKFNDGEVLVTSMTRVEFVPLMRRAKAIITDEGGLACHAAIVSREMGLPCIIGTKNATQVLKSGDKIEIDLEQGAVKAI
;
A
#
# COMPACT_ATOMS: atom_id res chain seq x y z
N MET A 1 -11.82 27.34 5.82
CA MET A 1 -12.52 27.20 4.53
C MET A 1 -13.78 26.37 4.74
N THR A 2 -14.88 26.71 4.08
CA THR A 2 -16.07 25.84 3.97
C THR A 2 -15.82 24.67 3.02
N LYS A 3 -16.76 23.72 2.91
CA LYS A 3 -16.73 22.66 1.90
C LYS A 3 -16.55 23.22 0.49
N ASP A 4 -17.40 24.17 0.10
CA ASP A 4 -17.42 24.69 -1.27
C ASP A 4 -16.19 25.55 -1.58
N GLN A 5 -15.69 26.32 -0.61
CA GLN A 5 -14.41 27.03 -0.72
C GLN A 5 -13.25 26.05 -0.91
N THR A 6 -13.25 24.93 -0.17
CA THR A 6 -12.23 23.89 -0.27
C THR A 6 -12.29 23.21 -1.65
N LEU A 7 -13.47 22.74 -2.07
CA LEU A 7 -13.66 22.12 -3.38
C LEU A 7 -13.33 23.07 -4.53
N LYS A 8 -13.67 24.36 -4.42
CA LYS A 8 -13.27 25.39 -5.38
C LYS A 8 -11.75 25.52 -5.44
N TYR A 9 -11.09 25.71 -4.30
CA TYR A 9 -9.63 25.84 -4.23
C TYR A 9 -8.90 24.60 -4.78
N LEU A 10 -9.34 23.40 -4.40
CA LEU A 10 -8.82 22.13 -4.91
C LEU A 10 -9.03 21.96 -6.42
N ARG A 11 -10.08 22.57 -6.99
CA ARG A 11 -10.35 22.62 -8.43
C ARG A 11 -9.62 23.74 -9.17
N GLU A 12 -9.00 24.70 -8.49
CA GLU A 12 -8.34 25.87 -9.10
C GLU A 12 -6.80 25.81 -9.06
N HIS A 13 -6.23 24.97 -8.19
CA HIS A 13 -4.79 24.90 -7.96
C HIS A 13 -4.24 23.49 -8.24
N LYS A 14 -2.92 23.37 -8.47
CA LYS A 14 -2.21 22.08 -8.55
C LYS A 14 -1.60 21.71 -7.21
N PHE A 15 -1.52 20.41 -6.93
CA PHE A 15 -1.04 19.86 -5.67
C PHE A 15 -0.01 18.76 -5.91
N ASP A 16 0.97 18.69 -5.01
CA ASP A 16 1.83 17.52 -4.85
C ASP A 16 1.10 16.51 -3.94
N ILE A 17 1.01 15.25 -4.37
CA ILE A 17 0.18 14.20 -3.74
C ILE A 17 1.07 13.02 -3.32
N ALA A 18 1.73 13.16 -2.17
CA ALA A 18 2.61 12.12 -1.62
C ALA A 18 1.82 11.06 -0.84
N LYS A 19 2.08 9.78 -1.11
CA LYS A 19 1.36 8.62 -0.55
C LYS A 19 2.15 7.96 0.58
N ALA A 20 1.59 7.88 1.78
CA ALA A 20 2.29 7.40 2.97
C ALA A 20 1.38 6.66 3.96
N LYS A 21 1.95 5.72 4.72
CA LYS A 21 1.30 5.07 5.86
C LYS A 21 1.51 5.95 7.11
N ALA A 22 0.47 6.61 7.63
CA ALA A 22 0.56 7.41 8.86
C ALA A 22 -0.72 7.36 9.70
N ALA A 23 -0.58 7.53 11.01
CA ALA A 23 -1.72 7.73 11.93
C ALA A 23 -2.26 9.18 11.82
N LEU A 24 -3.58 9.36 11.95
CA LEU A 24 -4.20 10.69 11.87
C LEU A 24 -3.65 11.63 12.92
N ILE A 25 -3.56 11.18 14.17
CA ILE A 25 -3.06 11.98 15.29
C ILE A 25 -1.64 12.51 15.05
N ALA A 26 -0.79 11.74 14.37
CA ALA A 26 0.55 12.18 13.99
C ALA A 26 0.47 13.23 12.87
N GLY A 27 -0.31 12.95 11.83
CA GLY A 27 -0.57 13.89 10.74
C GLY A 27 -1.14 15.23 11.22
N ASP A 28 -2.06 15.20 12.19
CA ASP A 28 -2.73 16.39 12.71
C ASP A 28 -1.79 17.31 13.48
N ILE A 29 -0.83 16.75 14.22
CA ILE A 29 0.27 17.51 14.82
C ILE A 29 1.19 18.10 13.72
N VAL A 30 1.50 17.32 12.68
CA VAL A 30 2.42 17.73 11.58
C VAL A 30 1.83 18.85 10.72
N PHE A 31 0.60 18.71 10.23
CA PHE A 31 0.03 19.68 9.29
C PHE A 31 -0.50 20.95 9.96
N SER A 32 -0.97 20.86 11.22
CA SER A 32 -1.14 22.06 12.06
C SER A 32 0.18 22.83 12.16
N ALA A 33 1.30 22.12 12.36
CA ALA A 33 2.61 22.75 12.48
C ALA A 33 3.16 23.31 11.15
N TYR A 34 2.71 22.83 9.99
CA TYR A 34 3.00 23.43 8.68
C TYR A 34 2.33 24.81 8.54
N VAL A 35 1.01 24.85 8.75
CA VAL A 35 0.20 26.06 8.58
C VAL A 35 0.54 27.15 9.59
N GLU A 36 0.84 26.76 10.81
CA GLU A 36 1.31 27.67 11.86
C GLU A 36 2.84 27.85 11.88
N SER A 37 3.57 27.36 10.87
CA SER A 37 5.04 27.46 10.83
C SER A 37 5.53 28.90 10.71
N ASP A 38 4.69 29.83 10.23
CA ASP A 38 5.00 31.25 10.07
C ASP A 38 5.51 31.89 11.38
N LYS A 39 5.03 31.38 12.53
CA LYS A 39 5.48 31.72 13.89
C LYS A 39 7.00 31.54 14.11
N ILE A 40 7.68 30.81 13.21
CA ILE A 40 9.11 30.45 13.28
C ILE A 40 9.83 30.66 11.93
N THR A 41 9.13 30.48 10.80
CA THR A 41 9.66 30.63 9.44
C THR A 41 9.46 32.04 8.87
N GLY A 42 8.41 32.75 9.28
CA GLY A 42 7.93 33.96 8.60
C GLY A 42 7.31 33.70 7.21
N VAL A 43 6.93 32.45 6.89
CA VAL A 43 6.22 32.07 5.65
C VAL A 43 4.86 31.49 6.00
N ASN A 44 3.81 32.00 5.36
CA ASN A 44 2.46 31.50 5.52
C ASN A 44 2.24 30.26 4.62
N TYR A 45 1.95 29.10 5.21
CA TYR A 45 1.35 27.98 4.48
C TYR A 45 -0.16 28.07 4.68
N SER A 46 -0.91 28.52 3.67
CA SER A 46 -2.37 28.47 3.76
C SER A 46 -3.00 28.44 2.37
N PRO A 47 -3.94 27.52 2.09
CA PRO A 47 -4.27 26.33 2.89
C PRO A 47 -3.25 25.17 2.71
N VAL A 48 -3.34 24.17 3.59
CA VAL A 48 -2.68 22.85 3.44
C VAL A 48 -3.72 21.76 3.64
N PHE A 49 -3.57 20.65 2.90
CA PHE A 49 -4.56 19.58 2.85
C PHE A 49 -3.93 18.21 3.14
N SER A 50 -4.73 17.28 3.63
CA SER A 50 -4.32 15.88 3.77
C SER A 50 -5.54 14.97 3.88
N TYR A 51 -5.44 13.77 3.31
CA TYR A 51 -6.47 12.74 3.40
C TYR A 51 -5.96 11.51 4.13
N PHE A 52 -6.76 10.88 4.99
CA PHE A 52 -6.39 9.66 5.72
C PHE A 52 -7.37 8.52 5.40
N GLY A 53 -6.82 7.34 5.10
CA GLY A 53 -7.55 6.16 4.63
C GLY A 53 -6.85 4.85 5.01
N ASP A 54 -7.62 3.77 5.20
CA ASP A 54 -7.13 2.42 5.52
C ASP A 54 -6.73 1.64 4.25
N LYS A 55 -7.37 1.96 3.11
CA LYS A 55 -6.88 1.77 1.72
C LYS A 55 -7.60 2.71 0.75
N PRO A 56 -6.91 3.38 -0.18
CA PRO A 56 -5.46 3.65 -0.16
C PRO A 56 -5.04 4.37 1.14
N PRO A 57 -3.73 4.39 1.46
CA PRO A 57 -3.24 4.97 2.71
C PRO A 57 -3.30 6.51 2.66
N PHE A 58 -2.86 7.14 3.74
CA PHE A 58 -2.81 8.60 3.87
C PHE A 58 -2.10 9.30 2.67
N TYR A 59 -2.74 10.37 2.20
CA TYR A 59 -2.22 11.29 1.19
C TYR A 59 -1.89 12.63 1.84
N GLN A 60 -0.66 13.09 1.65
CA GLN A 60 -0.25 14.47 1.90
C GLN A 60 -0.53 15.29 0.64
N ILE A 61 -1.25 16.41 0.78
CA ILE A 61 -1.73 17.22 -0.36
C ILE A 61 -1.25 18.67 -0.15
N VAL A 62 -0.13 19.03 -0.78
CA VAL A 62 0.57 20.29 -0.51
C VAL A 62 0.76 21.09 -1.79
N VAL A 63 0.53 22.41 -1.72
CA VAL A 63 0.89 23.34 -2.80
C VAL A 63 2.40 23.51 -2.81
N GLN A 64 3.08 22.94 -3.81
CA GLN A 64 4.53 22.78 -3.87
C GLN A 64 5.30 24.10 -3.65
N PHE A 65 4.81 25.21 -4.20
CA PHE A 65 5.35 26.57 -4.04
C PHE A 65 5.51 27.04 -2.57
N HIS A 66 4.68 26.55 -1.65
CA HIS A 66 4.81 26.86 -0.22
C HIS A 66 5.96 26.08 0.44
N MET A 67 6.32 24.88 -0.06
CA MET A 67 7.46 24.12 0.46
C MET A 67 8.78 24.84 0.16
N ASP A 68 8.92 25.35 -1.06
CA ASP A 68 10.10 26.05 -1.57
C ASP A 68 10.42 27.30 -0.78
N SER A 69 9.41 28.17 -0.61
CA SER A 69 9.56 29.49 -0.01
C SER A 69 10.09 29.49 1.44
N VAL A 70 9.92 28.41 2.23
CA VAL A 70 10.62 28.28 3.52
C VAL A 70 12.10 27.94 3.37
N GLY A 71 12.50 27.16 2.37
CA GLY A 71 13.92 26.90 2.12
C GLY A 71 14.64 28.22 1.82
N ASP A 72 14.07 28.97 0.88
CA ASP A 72 14.58 30.28 0.47
C ASP A 72 14.53 31.33 1.60
N LYS A 73 13.45 31.36 2.39
CA LYS A 73 13.33 32.25 3.55
C LYS A 73 14.29 31.87 4.69
N LEU A 74 14.48 30.58 4.99
CA LEU A 74 15.44 30.12 5.99
C LEU A 74 16.87 30.48 5.60
N TYR A 75 17.23 30.28 4.33
CA TYR A 75 18.54 30.64 3.80
C TYR A 75 18.73 32.17 3.77
N THR A 76 17.70 32.93 3.37
CA THR A 76 17.75 34.40 3.35
C THR A 76 17.79 35.01 4.76
N ASP A 77 17.10 34.43 5.74
CA ASP A 77 17.22 34.80 7.16
C ASP A 77 18.62 34.50 7.70
N TYR A 78 19.21 33.37 7.32
CA TYR A 78 20.59 33.01 7.69
C TYR A 78 21.64 33.97 7.09
N LEU A 79 21.46 34.38 5.84
CA LEU A 79 22.35 35.36 5.20
C LEU A 79 22.25 36.76 5.85
N LYS A 80 21.12 37.09 6.50
CA LYS A 80 20.92 38.34 7.26
C LYS A 80 21.40 38.24 8.71
N ASP A 81 21.10 37.14 9.40
CA ASP A 81 21.62 36.79 10.72
C ASP A 81 22.11 35.33 10.71
N SER A 82 23.43 35.14 10.66
CA SER A 82 24.06 33.81 10.69
C SER A 82 23.79 33.02 11.98
N LYS A 83 23.41 33.69 13.07
CA LYS A 83 23.02 33.04 14.34
C LYS A 83 21.59 32.50 14.28
N SER A 84 20.74 32.99 13.38
CA SER A 84 19.32 32.61 13.29
C SER A 84 19.11 31.11 13.03
N LEU A 85 19.92 30.52 12.14
CA LEU A 85 19.89 29.07 11.85
C LEU A 85 20.24 28.25 13.08
N ASN A 86 21.40 28.50 13.71
CA ASN A 86 21.81 27.78 14.91
C ASN A 86 20.84 27.97 16.08
N LYS A 87 20.21 29.16 16.20
CA LYS A 87 19.17 29.45 17.19
C LYS A 87 17.86 28.68 16.91
N LYS A 88 17.52 28.40 15.64
CA LYS A 88 16.41 27.51 15.24
C LYS A 88 16.77 26.03 15.54
N ILE A 89 17.98 25.58 15.19
CA ILE A 89 18.48 24.22 15.45
C ILE A 89 18.51 23.91 16.96
N ALA A 90 19.15 24.76 17.77
CA ALA A 90 19.31 24.53 19.20
C ALA A 90 17.97 24.50 19.96
N LYS A 91 16.98 25.32 19.54
CA LYS A 91 15.61 25.26 20.08
C LYS A 91 14.90 23.94 19.72
N HIS A 92 15.15 23.40 18.53
CA HIS A 92 14.59 22.12 18.11
C HIS A 92 15.19 20.97 18.93
N GLN A 93 16.52 20.95 19.12
CA GLN A 93 17.19 19.96 19.96
C GLN A 93 16.69 20.02 21.42
N ALA A 94 16.61 21.21 22.00
CA ALA A 94 16.06 21.43 23.35
C ALA A 94 14.55 21.12 23.51
N LEU A 95 13.87 20.70 22.43
CA LEU A 95 12.55 20.08 22.46
C LEU A 95 12.64 18.55 22.36
N THR A 96 13.59 18.00 21.59
CA THR A 96 13.94 16.56 21.61
C THR A 96 14.36 16.13 23.03
N ASP A 97 15.27 16.88 23.67
CA ASP A 97 15.74 16.57 25.03
C ASP A 97 14.59 16.60 26.06
N LYS A 98 13.55 17.41 25.80
CA LYS A 98 12.33 17.47 26.63
C LYS A 98 11.37 16.32 26.37
N LEU A 99 11.32 15.77 25.14
CA LEU A 99 10.60 14.54 24.85
C LEU A 99 11.22 13.35 25.60
N ASP A 100 12.55 13.24 25.58
CA ASP A 100 13.29 12.19 26.31
C ASP A 100 13.06 12.29 27.83
N LEU A 101 13.21 13.50 28.41
CA LEU A 101 12.97 13.75 29.82
C LEU A 101 11.51 13.49 30.23
N PHE A 102 10.55 13.91 29.39
CA PHE A 102 9.13 13.59 29.56
C PHE A 102 8.91 12.08 29.62
N TRP A 103 9.51 11.33 28.70
CA TRP A 103 9.31 9.88 28.62
C TRP A 103 9.86 9.14 29.83
N ALA A 104 11.06 9.51 30.29
CA ALA A 104 11.65 8.96 31.51
C ALA A 104 10.76 9.22 32.74
N GLN A 105 10.18 10.41 32.86
CA GLN A 105 9.25 10.74 33.93
C GLN A 105 7.92 9.97 33.82
N TYR A 106 7.36 9.84 32.61
CA TYR A 106 6.14 9.08 32.34
C TYR A 106 6.30 7.60 32.73
N GLN A 107 7.36 6.94 32.27
CA GLN A 107 7.63 5.54 32.61
C GLN A 107 7.85 5.35 34.11
N LYS A 108 8.59 6.25 34.77
CA LYS A 108 8.79 6.23 36.23
C LYS A 108 7.49 6.43 37.01
N ALA A 109 6.52 7.18 36.48
CA ALA A 109 5.18 7.31 37.07
C ALA A 109 4.33 6.04 36.86
N LYS A 110 4.32 5.51 35.62
CA LYS A 110 3.60 4.30 35.22
C LYS A 110 4.06 3.06 36.00
N ALA A 111 5.35 2.95 36.31
CA ALA A 111 5.90 1.85 37.10
C ALA A 111 5.57 1.94 38.60
N ARG A 112 5.18 3.10 39.13
CA ARG A 112 4.88 3.32 40.55
C ARG A 112 3.42 3.08 40.92
N LYS A 113 2.48 3.42 40.02
CA LYS A 113 1.04 3.21 40.21
C LYS A 113 0.33 3.08 38.87
N ALA A 114 -0.85 2.46 38.89
CA ALA A 114 -1.80 2.62 37.78
C ALA A 114 -2.12 4.12 37.59
N LEU A 115 -2.08 4.59 36.34
CA LEU A 115 -2.36 5.98 36.00
C LEU A 115 -3.88 6.19 35.88
N SER A 116 -4.40 7.18 36.59
CA SER A 116 -5.80 7.58 36.48
C SER A 116 -6.05 8.34 35.17
N ARG A 117 -7.32 8.53 34.81
CA ARG A 117 -7.71 9.35 33.66
C ARG A 117 -7.14 10.78 33.73
N ALA A 118 -7.05 11.35 34.93
CA ALA A 118 -6.48 12.68 35.17
C ALA A 118 -4.94 12.69 35.06
N ASP A 119 -4.26 11.63 35.51
CA ASP A 119 -2.82 11.47 35.27
C ASP A 119 -2.55 11.39 33.76
N LEU A 120 -3.30 10.56 33.02
CA LEU A 120 -3.18 10.41 31.57
C LEU A 120 -3.49 11.70 30.81
N LEU A 121 -4.51 12.47 31.21
CA LEU A 121 -4.80 13.80 30.65
C LEU A 121 -3.62 14.77 30.79
N LYS A 122 -2.97 14.77 31.97
CA LYS A 122 -1.79 15.60 32.25
C LYS A 122 -0.61 15.20 31.37
N TRP A 123 -0.29 13.90 31.28
CA TRP A 123 0.79 13.41 30.42
C TRP A 123 0.51 13.67 28.94
N TYR A 124 -0.73 13.48 28.47
CA TYR A 124 -1.10 13.75 27.08
C TYR A 124 -0.96 15.25 26.72
N LYS A 125 -1.51 16.15 27.55
CA LYS A 125 -1.36 17.62 27.37
C LYS A 125 0.11 18.06 27.33
N GLN A 126 0.95 17.45 28.17
CA GLN A 126 2.40 17.73 28.19
C GLN A 126 3.07 17.23 26.91
N LEU A 127 2.83 15.99 26.48
CA LEU A 127 3.39 15.46 25.24
C LEU A 127 2.93 16.30 24.04
N ARG A 128 1.62 16.54 23.88
CA ARG A 128 1.02 17.41 22.86
C ARG A 128 1.79 18.72 22.73
N ASN A 129 1.95 19.46 23.83
CA ASN A 129 2.61 20.76 23.84
C ASN A 129 4.08 20.67 23.38
N ILE A 130 4.84 19.68 23.85
CA ILE A 130 6.23 19.48 23.42
C ILE A 130 6.27 19.07 21.94
N SER A 131 5.46 18.09 21.52
CA SER A 131 5.41 17.55 20.17
C SER A 131 4.97 18.57 19.13
N THR A 132 3.88 19.32 19.32
CA THR A 132 3.46 20.38 18.37
C THR A 132 4.54 21.45 18.24
N ARG A 133 5.16 21.86 19.35
CA ARG A 133 6.26 22.84 19.32
C ARG A 133 7.52 22.29 18.67
N TRP A 134 7.80 21.00 18.82
CA TRP A 134 8.88 20.30 18.13
C TRP A 134 8.62 20.34 16.62
N TRP A 135 7.41 19.96 16.18
CA TRP A 135 7.03 19.95 14.77
C TRP A 135 7.04 21.33 14.09
N TYR A 136 6.79 22.45 14.79
CA TYR A 136 7.00 23.79 14.19
C TYR A 136 8.45 24.03 13.72
N TYR A 137 9.44 23.40 14.36
CA TYR A 137 10.83 23.35 13.86
C TYR A 137 11.05 22.14 12.94
N GLY A 138 10.34 21.03 13.19
CA GLY A 138 10.30 19.83 12.36
C GLY A 138 9.99 20.12 10.89
N VAL A 139 8.95 20.90 10.57
CA VAL A 139 8.58 21.22 9.17
C VAL A 139 9.65 22.05 8.44
N ILE A 140 10.52 22.75 9.19
CA ILE A 140 11.69 23.48 8.68
C ILE A 140 12.84 22.52 8.31
N GLY A 141 12.80 21.27 8.76
CA GLY A 141 13.75 20.21 8.41
C GLY A 141 13.20 19.11 7.49
N GLU A 142 11.97 19.22 6.96
CA GLU A 142 11.39 18.18 6.09
C GLU A 142 12.10 18.12 4.74
N ASP A 143 12.10 19.25 4.03
CA ASP A 143 12.37 19.28 2.59
C ASP A 143 13.35 20.41 2.21
N LYS A 144 13.90 21.09 3.22
CA LYS A 144 14.68 22.32 3.02
C LYS A 144 16.13 22.02 2.61
N GLY A 145 16.49 20.75 2.47
CA GLY A 145 17.65 20.31 1.70
C GLY A 145 17.58 20.76 0.24
N GLN A 146 16.39 20.89 -0.35
CA GLN A 146 16.25 21.35 -1.73
C GLN A 146 16.76 22.79 -1.97
N VAL A 147 16.94 23.64 -0.95
CA VAL A 147 17.56 24.97 -1.16
C VAL A 147 19.08 24.84 -1.39
N ILE A 148 19.67 23.70 -1.04
CA ILE A 148 21.03 23.37 -1.48
C ILE A 148 21.01 23.22 -3.01
N ASP A 149 20.12 22.37 -3.52
CA ASP A 149 19.99 22.02 -4.92
C ASP A 149 19.51 23.20 -5.80
N ARG A 150 18.56 24.00 -5.29
CA ARG A 150 17.94 25.13 -6.01
C ARG A 150 18.66 26.47 -5.85
N ARG A 151 19.53 26.65 -4.85
CA ARG A 151 20.26 27.90 -4.64
C ARG A 151 21.74 27.73 -4.33
N VAL A 152 22.13 26.98 -3.29
CA VAL A 152 23.55 26.87 -2.90
C VAL A 152 24.40 26.35 -4.07
N THR A 153 23.98 25.27 -4.73
CA THR A 153 24.71 24.66 -5.83
C THR A 153 24.73 25.55 -7.09
N PRO A 154 23.62 26.15 -7.58
CA PRO A 154 23.66 27.11 -8.68
C PRO A 154 24.48 28.38 -8.38
N ASP A 155 24.33 28.96 -7.19
CA ASP A 155 25.09 30.15 -6.75
C ASP A 155 26.61 29.84 -6.71
N PHE A 156 26.98 28.66 -6.21
CA PHE A 156 28.37 28.18 -6.14
C PHE A 156 28.94 27.84 -7.52
N MET A 157 28.18 27.11 -8.35
CA MET A 157 28.52 26.79 -9.75
C MET A 157 28.84 28.06 -10.53
N LYS A 158 28.01 29.11 -10.39
CA LYS A 158 28.19 30.40 -11.06
C LYS A 158 29.42 31.16 -10.55
N ARG A 159 29.73 31.13 -9.25
CA ARG A 159 30.93 31.78 -8.69
C ARG A 159 32.22 31.06 -9.11
N HIS A 160 32.24 29.73 -9.12
CA HIS A 160 33.43 28.92 -9.42
C HIS A 160 33.58 28.51 -10.89
N LYS A 161 32.64 28.90 -11.76
CA LYS A 161 32.59 28.56 -13.20
C LYS A 161 32.67 27.04 -13.48
N LEU A 162 32.01 26.26 -12.62
CA LEU A 162 31.96 24.80 -12.70
C LEU A 162 30.84 24.34 -13.65
N SER A 163 30.92 23.08 -14.12
CA SER A 163 29.74 22.41 -14.66
C SER A 163 28.77 22.04 -13.52
N GLN A 164 27.51 21.77 -13.85
CA GLN A 164 26.51 21.34 -12.85
C GLN A 164 26.97 20.10 -12.08
N ALA A 165 27.41 19.05 -12.76
CA ALA A 165 27.89 17.82 -12.12
C ALA A 165 29.11 18.07 -11.21
N GLN A 166 30.04 18.95 -11.60
CA GLN A 166 31.18 19.34 -10.76
C GLN A 166 30.76 20.12 -9.51
N ALA A 167 29.78 21.03 -9.64
CA ALA A 167 29.24 21.78 -8.52
C ALA A 167 28.46 20.87 -7.57
N GLU A 168 27.66 19.94 -8.10
CA GLU A 168 26.93 18.92 -7.31
C GLU A 168 27.89 17.98 -6.58
N GLU A 169 28.95 17.48 -7.22
CA GLU A 169 29.96 16.63 -6.57
C GLU A 169 30.65 17.37 -5.42
N ILE A 170 31.12 18.60 -5.67
CA ILE A 170 31.82 19.41 -4.68
C ILE A 170 30.89 19.81 -3.52
N ILE A 171 29.66 20.25 -3.80
CA ILE A 171 28.69 20.58 -2.75
C ILE A 171 28.23 19.34 -1.99
N ASN A 172 28.11 18.15 -2.60
CA ASN A 172 27.82 16.91 -1.87
C ASN A 172 28.89 16.58 -0.81
N VAL A 173 30.18 16.77 -1.13
CA VAL A 173 31.27 16.53 -0.17
C VAL A 173 31.35 17.66 0.88
N LEU A 174 31.24 18.92 0.44
CA LEU A 174 31.36 20.08 1.33
C LEU A 174 30.15 20.25 2.28
N SER A 175 28.94 19.85 1.86
CA SER A 175 27.72 19.86 2.69
C SER A 175 27.57 18.66 3.62
N HIS A 176 28.49 17.68 3.58
CA HIS A 176 28.44 16.56 4.50
C HIS A 176 28.58 17.03 5.96
N PRO A 177 27.73 16.57 6.90
CA PRO A 177 27.87 16.83 8.33
C PRO A 177 29.26 16.44 8.87
N ASP A 178 29.68 17.11 9.94
CA ASP A 178 30.90 16.78 10.68
C ASP A 178 30.66 15.68 11.73
N GLU A 179 29.40 15.30 11.93
CA GLU A 179 28.91 14.22 12.77
C GLU A 179 28.44 13.03 11.91
N GLN A 180 28.61 11.80 12.40
CA GLN A 180 28.13 10.59 11.72
C GLN A 180 26.61 10.45 11.89
N ALA A 181 25.89 10.07 10.84
CA ALA A 181 24.43 10.01 10.85
C ALA A 181 23.92 8.85 11.72
N ILE A 182 22.70 9.02 12.27
CA ILE A 182 22.19 8.18 13.36
C ILE A 182 22.03 6.69 12.96
N PHE A 183 21.82 6.41 11.68
CA PHE A 183 21.65 5.05 11.14
C PHE A 183 22.98 4.30 10.95
N SER A 184 24.08 5.02 10.73
CA SER A 184 25.42 4.40 10.75
C SER A 184 25.88 4.12 12.19
N LEU A 185 25.50 4.98 13.14
CA LEU A 185 25.72 4.74 14.57
C LEU A 185 24.90 3.53 15.09
N GLU A 186 23.62 3.39 14.72
CA GLU A 186 22.85 2.17 15.01
C GLU A 186 23.56 0.92 14.50
N ARG A 187 23.94 0.91 13.21
CA ARG A 187 24.55 -0.28 12.61
C ARG A 187 25.86 -0.64 13.29
N LYS A 188 26.66 0.36 13.67
CA LYS A 188 27.91 0.18 14.41
C LYS A 188 27.65 -0.56 15.72
N GLU A 189 26.68 -0.12 16.52
CA GLU A 189 26.38 -0.76 17.81
C GLU A 189 25.65 -2.10 17.67
N PHE A 190 24.82 -2.30 16.65
CA PHE A 190 24.26 -3.62 16.33
C PHE A 190 25.36 -4.62 15.94
N LEU A 191 26.35 -4.21 15.14
CA LEU A 191 27.49 -5.07 14.80
C LEU A 191 28.43 -5.30 15.99
N ASN A 192 28.63 -4.31 16.86
CA ASN A 192 29.34 -4.50 18.14
C ASN A 192 28.63 -5.55 19.01
N LEU A 193 27.30 -5.47 19.15
CA LEU A 193 26.48 -6.46 19.84
C LEU A 193 26.62 -7.86 19.20
N CYS A 194 26.61 -7.95 17.87
CA CYS A 194 26.86 -9.22 17.16
C CYS A 194 28.23 -9.82 17.49
N LEU A 195 29.30 -9.01 17.45
CA LEU A 195 30.64 -9.46 17.82
C LEU A 195 30.74 -9.84 19.30
N TYR A 196 30.04 -9.13 20.19
CA TYR A 196 30.00 -9.42 21.63
C TYR A 196 29.26 -10.74 21.91
N VAL A 197 28.09 -10.95 21.32
CA VAL A 197 27.33 -12.20 21.44
C VAL A 197 28.12 -13.36 20.84
N GLN A 198 28.79 -13.18 19.70
CA GLN A 198 29.67 -14.19 19.12
C GLN A 198 30.88 -14.54 20.01
N LYS A 199 31.41 -13.59 20.79
CA LYS A 199 32.53 -13.83 21.71
C LYS A 199 32.12 -14.61 22.96
N HIS A 200 30.90 -14.43 23.45
CA HIS A 200 30.46 -14.97 24.74
C HIS A 200 29.42 -16.10 24.66
N ARG A 201 28.86 -16.39 23.48
CA ARG A 201 28.01 -17.57 23.23
C ARG A 201 28.82 -18.85 23.10
N GLU A 202 28.22 -19.97 23.50
CA GLU A 202 28.70 -21.31 23.18
C GLU A 202 28.29 -21.70 21.74
N ALA A 203 28.90 -22.74 21.20
CA ALA A 203 28.44 -23.33 19.95
C ALA A 203 27.03 -23.89 20.12
N LYS A 204 26.09 -23.47 19.25
CA LYS A 204 24.66 -23.86 19.25
C LYS A 204 23.79 -23.29 20.40
N SER A 205 24.23 -22.26 21.15
CA SER A 205 23.34 -21.60 22.14
C SER A 205 22.02 -21.12 21.54
N SER A 206 20.89 -21.44 22.17
CA SER A 206 19.56 -20.97 21.77
C SER A 206 19.26 -19.55 22.26
N VAL A 207 18.19 -18.96 21.74
CA VAL A 207 17.68 -17.65 22.21
C VAL A 207 17.38 -17.69 23.71
N GLU A 208 16.81 -18.79 24.20
CA GLU A 208 16.49 -19.03 25.61
C GLU A 208 17.72 -19.12 26.51
N THR A 209 18.85 -19.63 26.00
CA THR A 209 20.13 -19.66 26.74
C THR A 209 20.75 -18.27 26.79
N LEU A 210 20.83 -17.57 25.65
CA LEU A 210 21.42 -16.23 25.58
C LEU A 210 20.61 -15.17 26.34
N LEU A 211 19.28 -15.35 26.44
CA LEU A 211 18.41 -14.55 27.30
C LEU A 211 18.70 -14.69 28.80
N LYS A 212 19.50 -15.68 29.24
CA LYS A 212 19.88 -15.88 30.65
C LYS A 212 21.31 -15.43 30.97
N ASP A 213 22.15 -15.18 29.97
CA ASP A 213 23.51 -14.69 30.19
C ASP A 213 23.47 -13.20 30.56
N ILE A 214 23.76 -12.90 31.82
CA ILE A 214 23.77 -11.53 32.38
C ILE A 214 24.64 -10.56 31.57
N ARG A 215 25.75 -11.04 30.98
CA ARG A 215 26.69 -10.23 30.18
C ARG A 215 26.03 -9.80 28.87
N ILE A 216 25.28 -10.71 28.26
CA ILE A 216 24.52 -10.46 27.03
C ILE A 216 23.29 -9.60 27.34
N GLN A 217 22.60 -9.84 28.45
CA GLN A 217 21.49 -8.98 28.92
C GLN A 217 21.94 -7.52 29.06
N THR A 218 23.10 -7.24 29.65
CA THR A 218 23.61 -5.87 29.79
C THR A 218 23.80 -5.18 28.42
N GLN A 219 24.40 -5.85 27.44
CA GLN A 219 24.65 -5.28 26.11
C GLN A 219 23.34 -5.14 25.30
N VAL A 220 22.44 -6.10 25.41
CA VAL A 220 21.10 -6.07 24.81
C VAL A 220 20.27 -4.91 25.37
N GLN A 221 20.32 -4.68 26.69
CA GLN A 221 19.64 -3.55 27.31
C GLN A 221 20.26 -2.20 26.89
N HIS A 222 21.60 -2.10 26.88
CA HIS A 222 22.31 -0.89 26.44
C HIS A 222 21.93 -0.48 25.01
N TYR A 223 21.84 -1.44 24.08
CA TYR A 223 21.35 -1.18 22.72
C TYR A 223 19.88 -0.73 22.73
N ILE A 224 19.01 -1.39 23.49
CA ILE A 224 17.58 -1.05 23.57
C ILE A 224 17.38 0.37 24.13
N ASP A 225 18.12 0.76 25.17
CA ASP A 225 18.03 2.08 25.80
C ASP A 225 18.39 3.21 24.82
N GLN A 226 19.30 2.96 23.88
CA GLN A 226 19.70 3.91 22.83
C GLN A 226 18.78 3.87 21.60
N PHE A 227 18.36 2.68 21.15
CA PHE A 227 17.76 2.45 19.83
C PHE A 227 16.32 1.91 19.85
N PHE A 228 15.60 1.93 20.99
CA PHE A 228 14.19 1.48 21.13
C PHE A 228 13.25 1.97 20.01
N TRP A 229 13.50 3.18 19.50
CA TRP A 229 12.70 3.87 18.48
C TRP A 229 12.95 3.34 17.05
N PHE A 230 14.05 2.62 16.80
CA PHE A 230 14.57 2.33 15.46
C PHE A 230 13.62 1.52 14.54
N LYS A 231 12.73 0.70 15.11
CA LYS A 231 11.72 -0.06 14.35
C LYS A 231 10.33 0.59 14.31
N THR A 232 10.22 1.86 14.71
CA THR A 232 8.97 2.65 14.60
C THR A 232 8.70 3.04 13.16
N ASP A 233 7.43 3.02 12.73
CA ASP A 233 7.00 3.65 11.49
C ASP A 233 6.01 4.80 11.76
N PHE A 234 5.58 5.54 10.73
CA PHE A 234 4.68 6.69 10.88
C PHE A 234 3.26 6.35 11.35
N TYR A 235 2.95 5.07 11.55
CA TYR A 235 1.62 4.55 11.91
C TYR A 235 1.63 3.69 13.18
N ASP A 236 2.70 2.93 13.48
CA ASP A 236 2.78 2.07 14.68
C ASP A 236 4.24 1.85 15.16
N THR A 237 4.40 1.45 16.43
CA THR A 237 5.69 1.12 17.07
C THR A 237 5.94 -0.38 17.11
N LYS A 238 6.93 -0.88 16.35
CA LYS A 238 7.38 -2.27 16.45
C LYS A 238 8.39 -2.38 17.60
N THR A 239 7.94 -2.69 18.82
CA THR A 239 8.80 -2.74 20.03
C THR A 239 10.02 -3.66 19.87
N ILE A 240 11.22 -3.13 20.13
CA ILE A 240 12.43 -3.95 20.27
C ILE A 240 12.40 -4.61 21.65
N THR A 241 12.50 -5.94 21.68
CA THR A 241 12.55 -6.73 22.92
C THR A 241 13.89 -7.46 22.99
N PRO A 242 14.38 -7.85 24.19
CA PRO A 242 15.58 -8.66 24.31
C PRO A 242 15.54 -9.94 23.45
N ARG A 243 14.36 -10.59 23.36
CA ARG A 243 14.16 -11.79 22.53
C ARG A 243 14.26 -11.49 21.05
N SER A 244 13.62 -10.44 20.55
CA SER A 244 13.70 -10.08 19.12
C SER A 244 15.08 -9.60 18.73
N LEU A 245 15.76 -8.79 19.55
CA LEU A 245 17.12 -8.33 19.26
C LEU A 245 18.15 -9.48 19.23
N ILE A 246 18.07 -10.44 20.17
CA ILE A 246 18.90 -11.64 20.13
C ILE A 246 18.58 -12.49 18.89
N THR A 247 17.31 -12.57 18.47
CA THR A 247 16.92 -13.29 17.25
C THR A 247 17.51 -12.64 16.00
N ASP A 248 17.44 -11.30 15.90
CA ASP A 248 18.06 -10.53 14.81
C ASP A 248 19.59 -10.72 14.80
N THR A 249 20.23 -10.65 15.98
CA THR A 249 21.68 -10.86 16.17
C THR A 249 22.13 -12.26 15.75
N LEU A 250 21.37 -13.29 16.10
CA LEU A 250 21.64 -14.67 15.64
C LEU A 250 21.43 -14.81 14.13
N GLY A 251 20.45 -14.10 13.56
CA GLY A 251 20.23 -14.03 12.11
C GLY A 251 21.43 -13.44 11.38
N GLU A 252 21.90 -12.26 11.80
CA GLU A 252 23.09 -11.59 11.26
C GLU A 252 24.33 -12.52 11.33
N LEU A 253 24.59 -13.12 12.50
CA LEU A 253 25.70 -14.06 12.72
C LEU A 253 25.56 -15.39 11.96
N SER A 254 24.37 -15.73 11.46
CA SER A 254 24.16 -16.90 10.60
C SER A 254 24.39 -16.62 9.11
N GLN A 255 24.19 -15.36 8.69
CA GLN A 255 24.31 -14.92 7.31
C GLN A 255 25.70 -14.33 7.00
N ASN A 256 26.36 -13.75 7.99
CA ASN A 256 27.60 -12.99 7.82
C ASN A 256 28.71 -13.52 8.74
N PRO A 257 29.83 -14.05 8.20
CA PRO A 257 30.95 -14.50 9.03
C PRO A 257 31.61 -13.32 9.76
N VAL A 258 32.25 -13.62 10.89
CA VAL A 258 32.89 -12.63 11.78
C VAL A 258 33.87 -11.70 11.04
N SER A 259 34.57 -12.21 10.02
CA SER A 259 35.44 -11.43 9.14
C SER A 259 34.69 -10.41 8.28
N LYS A 260 33.50 -10.75 7.75
CA LYS A 260 32.61 -9.84 7.02
C LYS A 260 32.06 -8.75 7.95
N ILE A 261 31.63 -9.11 9.16
CA ILE A 261 31.14 -8.16 10.17
C ILE A 261 32.24 -7.17 10.59
N ARG A 262 33.45 -7.65 10.92
CA ARG A 262 34.59 -6.77 11.23
C ARG A 262 34.94 -5.86 10.05
N LYS A 263 34.86 -6.35 8.82
CA LYS A 263 35.09 -5.55 7.60
C LYS A 263 34.01 -4.49 7.38
N GLU A 264 32.74 -4.80 7.66
CA GLU A 264 31.64 -3.81 7.61
C GLU A 264 31.83 -2.70 8.64
N LEU A 265 32.10 -3.08 9.90
CA LEU A 265 32.42 -2.15 11.00
C LEU A 265 33.61 -1.23 10.64
N THR A 266 34.69 -1.80 10.10
CA THR A 266 35.87 -1.05 9.64
C THR A 266 35.53 -0.11 8.47
N ASN A 267 34.67 -0.54 7.54
CA ASN A 267 34.25 0.26 6.39
C ASN A 267 33.40 1.46 6.80
N ILE A 268 32.51 1.32 7.79
CA ILE A 268 31.66 2.40 8.32
C ILE A 268 32.55 3.53 8.86
N ASP A 269 33.50 3.21 9.75
CA ASP A 269 34.43 4.19 10.31
C ASP A 269 35.41 4.75 9.27
N LYS A 270 35.81 3.96 8.27
CA LYS A 270 36.67 4.43 7.19
C LYS A 270 35.96 5.41 6.26
N LYS A 271 34.77 5.10 5.76
CA LYS A 271 34.06 5.94 4.79
C LYS A 271 33.76 7.34 5.34
N PHE A 272 33.38 7.41 6.62
CA PHE A 272 33.18 8.68 7.32
C PHE A 272 34.47 9.54 7.39
N LYS A 273 35.62 8.90 7.68
CA LYS A 273 36.95 9.56 7.68
C LYS A 273 37.42 9.95 6.28
N ASP A 274 37.19 9.12 5.27
CA ASP A 274 37.55 9.39 3.88
C ASP A 274 36.82 10.65 3.36
N ILE A 275 35.52 10.79 3.64
CA ILE A 275 34.73 11.99 3.30
C ILE A 275 35.26 13.23 4.04
N HIS A 276 35.58 13.13 5.33
CA HIS A 276 36.20 14.23 6.08
C HIS A 276 37.55 14.68 5.48
N MET A 277 38.40 13.73 5.09
CA MET A 277 39.67 14.03 4.42
C MET A 277 39.46 14.66 3.04
N GLN A 278 38.45 14.23 2.28
CA GLN A 278 38.08 14.86 1.00
C GLN A 278 37.59 16.29 1.21
N LYS A 279 36.71 16.51 2.19
CA LYS A 279 36.19 17.83 2.60
C LYS A 279 37.32 18.80 2.97
N GLN A 280 38.29 18.36 3.80
CA GLN A 280 39.49 19.14 4.12
C GLN A 280 40.34 19.46 2.88
N LYS A 281 40.58 18.49 2.00
CA LYS A 281 41.35 18.69 0.75
C LYS A 281 40.68 19.66 -0.21
N LEU A 282 39.34 19.62 -0.34
CA LEU A 282 38.60 20.59 -1.15
C LEU A 282 38.67 22.00 -0.55
N VAL A 283 38.45 22.15 0.76
CA VAL A 283 38.55 23.45 1.46
C VAL A 283 39.95 24.06 1.36
N ALA A 284 41.01 23.24 1.34
CA ALA A 284 42.39 23.71 1.14
C ALA A 284 42.74 24.04 -0.32
N LYS A 285 42.10 23.37 -1.30
CA LYS A 285 42.39 23.56 -2.74
C LYS A 285 41.56 24.70 -3.37
N MET A 286 40.37 24.99 -2.85
CA MET A 286 39.45 25.97 -3.44
C MET A 286 39.57 27.35 -2.79
N ASN A 287 39.57 28.40 -3.62
CA ASN A 287 39.48 29.79 -3.15
C ASN A 287 38.04 30.13 -2.72
N LEU A 288 37.60 29.55 -1.59
CA LEU A 288 36.24 29.73 -1.08
C LEU A 288 36.05 31.13 -0.49
N SER A 289 35.10 31.89 -1.03
CA SER A 289 34.74 33.23 -0.55
C SER A 289 34.05 33.18 0.82
N LYS A 290 33.77 34.35 1.40
CA LYS A 290 32.98 34.46 2.64
C LYS A 290 31.56 33.91 2.44
N GLU A 291 30.97 34.19 1.29
CA GLU A 291 29.63 33.77 0.85
C GLU A 291 29.61 32.26 0.59
N ASP A 292 30.66 31.70 -0.02
CA ASP A 292 30.80 30.24 -0.16
C ASP A 292 30.86 29.55 1.19
N ARG A 293 31.71 30.05 2.11
CA ARG A 293 31.86 29.48 3.46
C ARG A 293 30.54 29.55 4.24
N GLN A 294 29.77 30.62 4.08
CA GLN A 294 28.41 30.73 4.63
C GLN A 294 27.43 29.74 3.99
N ALA A 295 27.40 29.61 2.67
CA ALA A 295 26.50 28.71 1.96
C ALA A 295 26.80 27.22 2.24
N ILE A 296 28.09 26.87 2.30
CA ILE A 296 28.58 25.54 2.69
C ILE A 296 28.20 25.24 4.15
N TYR A 297 28.44 26.18 5.07
CA TYR A 297 28.06 26.01 6.48
C TYR A 297 26.55 25.83 6.66
N PHE A 298 25.74 26.62 5.93
CA PHE A 298 24.30 26.45 5.88
C PHE A 298 23.92 25.01 5.44
N ALA A 299 24.48 24.54 4.32
CA ALA A 299 24.20 23.21 3.78
C ALA A 299 24.60 22.07 4.74
N GLN A 300 25.75 22.20 5.42
CA GLN A 300 26.19 21.28 6.48
C GLN A 300 25.20 21.24 7.65
N ARG A 301 24.87 22.40 8.22
CA ARG A 301 24.01 22.49 9.40
C ARG A 301 22.58 22.07 9.10
N VAL A 302 22.06 22.34 7.90
CA VAL A 302 20.75 21.83 7.45
C VAL A 302 20.79 20.32 7.25
N THR A 303 21.81 19.76 6.58
CA THR A 303 21.91 18.31 6.35
C THR A 303 22.02 17.53 7.66
N HIS A 304 22.79 18.03 8.63
CA HIS A 304 22.82 17.50 10.00
C HIS A 304 21.44 17.58 10.67
N TRP A 305 20.76 18.73 10.57
CA TRP A 305 19.47 18.96 11.21
C TRP A 305 18.36 18.08 10.62
N VAL A 306 18.40 17.79 9.31
CA VAL A 306 17.54 16.81 8.64
C VAL A 306 17.74 15.40 9.21
N ASP A 307 18.94 15.02 9.64
CA ASP A 307 19.16 13.70 10.24
C ASP A 307 18.73 13.62 11.72
N GLN A 308 19.12 14.61 12.53
CA GLN A 308 18.64 14.71 13.92
C GLN A 308 17.12 14.85 14.02
N ARG A 309 16.48 15.47 13.01
CA ARG A 309 15.03 15.46 12.84
C ARG A 309 14.48 14.05 12.73
N LYS A 310 15.05 13.16 11.92
CA LYS A 310 14.53 11.76 11.77
C LYS A 310 14.54 11.04 13.11
N LEU A 311 15.63 11.15 13.87
CA LEU A 311 15.73 10.64 15.24
C LEU A 311 14.62 11.19 16.13
N GLY A 312 14.45 12.51 16.17
CA GLY A 312 13.41 13.16 16.96
C GLY A 312 11.99 12.80 16.50
N THR A 313 11.73 12.64 15.20
CA THR A 313 10.47 12.16 14.64
C THR A 313 10.18 10.73 15.13
N MET A 314 11.12 9.80 15.00
CA MET A 314 10.93 8.42 15.45
C MET A 314 10.70 8.33 16.96
N LYS A 315 11.41 9.12 17.78
CA LYS A 315 11.17 9.24 19.22
C LYS A 315 9.79 9.84 19.54
N ASN A 316 9.42 10.93 18.90
CA ASN A 316 8.15 11.64 19.09
C ASN A 316 6.96 10.73 18.74
N LEU A 317 7.02 10.03 17.61
CA LEU A 317 6.07 8.98 17.23
C LEU A 317 6.07 7.83 18.25
N TYR A 318 7.23 7.32 18.67
CA TYR A 318 7.31 6.23 19.64
C TYR A 318 6.65 6.58 20.98
N TYR A 319 6.89 7.79 21.50
CA TYR A 319 6.28 8.28 22.74
C TYR A 319 4.78 8.52 22.58
N LEU A 320 4.35 9.12 21.46
CA LEU A 320 2.96 9.36 21.14
C LEU A 320 2.17 8.05 21.04
N PHE A 321 2.67 7.08 20.28
CA PHE A 321 1.98 5.83 20.00
C PHE A 321 1.96 4.89 21.20
N ASN A 322 3.02 4.84 22.02
CA ASN A 322 2.97 4.07 23.27
C ASN A 322 2.04 4.72 24.32
N LEU A 323 2.06 6.05 24.48
CA LEU A 323 1.11 6.75 25.35
C LEU A 323 -0.34 6.55 24.86
N LEU A 324 -0.57 6.65 23.56
CA LEU A 324 -1.87 6.40 22.92
C LEU A 324 -2.33 4.94 23.09
N SER A 325 -1.41 3.98 23.02
CA SER A 325 -1.66 2.57 23.33
C SER A 325 -2.08 2.37 24.78
N ASP A 326 -1.48 3.08 25.73
CA ASP A 326 -1.87 3.03 27.14
C ASP A 326 -3.20 3.76 27.44
N ILE A 327 -3.48 4.86 26.74
CA ILE A 327 -4.79 5.53 26.75
C ILE A 327 -5.86 4.60 26.18
N ALA A 328 -5.61 3.97 25.03
CA ALA A 328 -6.53 3.02 24.40
C ALA A 328 -6.91 1.87 25.35
N LYS A 329 -5.91 1.25 26.00
CA LYS A 329 -6.14 0.22 27.04
C LYS A 329 -7.02 0.71 28.19
N HIS A 330 -6.84 1.97 28.63
CA HIS A 330 -7.64 2.56 29.71
C HIS A 330 -9.13 2.72 29.37
N PHE A 331 -9.48 2.80 28.07
CA PHE A 331 -10.86 2.90 27.59
C PHE A 331 -11.38 1.66 26.87
N GLY A 332 -10.60 0.58 26.80
CA GLY A 332 -10.97 -0.65 26.09
C GLY A 332 -10.91 -0.55 24.56
N LEU A 333 -10.26 0.48 24.02
CA LEU A 333 -10.04 0.67 22.59
C LEU A 333 -8.83 -0.16 22.10
N THR A 334 -8.83 -0.54 20.83
CA THR A 334 -7.59 -0.99 20.17
C THR A 334 -6.71 0.21 19.78
N TYR A 335 -5.43 -0.04 19.50
CA TYR A 335 -4.53 1.01 19.00
C TYR A 335 -4.98 1.58 17.63
N HIS A 336 -5.49 0.72 16.74
CA HIS A 336 -6.11 1.16 15.46
C HIS A 336 -7.27 2.13 15.70
N GLN A 337 -8.17 1.80 16.64
CA GLN A 337 -9.26 2.69 17.08
C GLN A 337 -8.83 3.90 17.91
N ALA A 338 -7.53 4.11 18.12
CA ALA A 338 -7.00 5.31 18.77
C ALA A 338 -6.18 6.16 17.79
N SER A 339 -5.67 5.57 16.70
CA SER A 339 -4.80 6.22 15.72
C SER A 339 -5.53 7.21 14.81
N PHE A 340 -6.87 7.18 14.76
CA PHE A 340 -7.70 8.15 14.04
C PHE A 340 -8.34 9.22 14.94
N TYR A 341 -7.97 9.35 16.22
CA TYR A 341 -8.33 10.54 17.01
C TYR A 341 -7.58 11.78 16.49
N THR A 342 -8.23 12.94 16.44
CA THR A 342 -7.51 14.22 16.30
C THR A 342 -6.91 14.64 17.65
N VAL A 343 -6.02 15.62 17.63
CA VAL A 343 -5.23 15.99 18.83
C VAL A 343 -6.12 16.52 19.97
N ASP A 344 -7.14 17.32 19.67
CA ASP A 344 -8.10 17.81 20.67
C ASP A 344 -9.04 16.73 21.21
N GLU A 345 -9.09 15.57 20.54
CA GLU A 345 -10.10 14.55 20.81
C GLU A 345 -9.62 13.47 21.77
N VAL A 346 -8.33 13.15 21.76
CA VAL A 346 -7.72 12.41 22.86
C VAL A 346 -7.82 13.23 24.16
N GLU A 347 -7.72 14.56 24.05
CA GLU A 347 -7.95 15.47 25.18
C GLU A 347 -9.41 15.50 25.64
N ARG A 348 -10.38 15.51 24.70
CA ARG A 348 -11.82 15.38 24.97
C ARG A 348 -12.17 14.03 25.63
N LEU A 349 -11.57 12.94 25.17
CA LEU A 349 -11.69 11.60 25.75
C LEU A 349 -11.17 11.57 27.19
N LEU A 350 -9.94 12.05 27.42
CA LEU A 350 -9.32 12.03 28.74
C LEU A 350 -9.99 13.00 29.74
N SER A 351 -10.49 14.14 29.29
CA SER A 351 -11.25 15.07 30.14
C SER A 351 -12.64 14.54 30.49
N THR A 352 -13.45 14.15 29.49
CA THR A 352 -14.86 13.75 29.71
C THR A 352 -15.03 12.29 30.15
N GLY A 353 -14.06 11.41 29.85
CA GLY A 353 -14.20 9.96 29.99
C GLY A 353 -15.13 9.31 28.96
N LYS A 354 -15.64 10.08 27.99
CA LYS A 354 -16.46 9.57 26.90
C LYS A 354 -15.51 9.27 25.73
N PRO A 355 -15.24 8.00 25.40
CA PRO A 355 -14.62 7.70 24.12
C PRO A 355 -15.52 8.28 23.05
N LEU A 356 -14.87 8.84 22.05
CA LEU A 356 -15.38 8.73 20.71
C LEU A 356 -15.51 7.18 20.52
N SER A 357 -16.77 6.73 20.49
CA SER A 357 -17.27 5.42 21.01
C SER A 357 -17.70 4.36 19.97
N ALA A 358 -19.01 4.12 19.77
CA ALA A 358 -19.62 3.14 18.86
C ALA A 358 -20.29 3.64 17.53
N ALA A 359 -20.42 4.95 17.24
CA ALA A 359 -21.08 5.53 16.02
C ALA A 359 -20.60 6.85 15.24
N GLU A 360 -19.40 7.46 15.45
CA GLU A 360 -18.58 8.42 14.64
C GLU A 360 -17.34 7.77 13.81
N LEU A 361 -16.16 7.45 14.43
CA LEU A 361 -15.02 6.45 14.21
C LEU A 361 -14.57 6.22 12.83
N SER A 362 -14.39 4.96 12.49
CA SER A 362 -13.62 4.61 11.34
C SER A 362 -14.38 4.93 10.06
N ALA A 363 -15.33 5.86 10.04
CA ALA A 363 -15.40 6.86 8.98
C ALA A 363 -14.02 7.46 8.64
N ARG A 364 -13.19 7.72 9.65
CA ARG A 364 -11.78 8.07 9.49
C ARG A 364 -10.93 6.94 8.91
N THR A 365 -11.23 5.69 9.27
CA THR A 365 -11.05 4.43 8.49
C THR A 365 -10.72 4.66 7.03
N ASP A 366 -11.74 4.56 6.20
CA ASP A 366 -11.73 4.87 4.77
C ASP A 366 -12.23 6.31 4.52
N GLY A 367 -11.63 7.33 5.17
CA GLY A 367 -11.73 8.74 4.72
C GLY A 367 -11.89 9.87 5.77
N VAL A 368 -10.77 10.51 6.13
CA VAL A 368 -10.68 11.89 6.67
C VAL A 368 -10.11 12.82 5.61
N PHE A 369 -10.52 14.10 5.56
CA PHE A 369 -9.80 15.14 4.83
C PHE A 369 -9.66 16.37 5.73
N LEU A 370 -8.43 16.68 6.12
CA LEU A 370 -8.12 17.80 7.01
C LEU A 370 -7.72 19.01 6.17
N VAL A 371 -8.44 20.12 6.34
CA VAL A 371 -8.08 21.44 5.83
C VAL A 371 -7.46 22.24 6.96
N TYR A 372 -6.20 22.60 6.78
CA TYR A 372 -5.47 23.50 7.65
C TYR A 372 -5.41 24.89 7.01
N GLU A 373 -5.84 25.90 7.74
CA GLU A 373 -5.89 27.29 7.29
C GLU A 373 -5.46 28.21 8.43
N LYS A 374 -4.57 29.15 8.16
CA LYS A 374 -3.90 29.91 9.22
C LYS A 374 -4.90 30.78 9.99
N GLY A 375 -4.87 30.69 11.32
CA GLY A 375 -5.74 31.46 12.22
C GLY A 375 -7.13 30.86 12.41
N HIS A 376 -7.44 29.75 11.74
CA HIS A 376 -8.70 29.02 11.89
C HIS A 376 -8.46 27.64 12.52
N PRO A 377 -9.40 27.10 13.32
CA PRO A 377 -9.32 25.71 13.78
C PRO A 377 -9.30 24.75 12.59
N THR A 378 -8.56 23.65 12.69
CA THR A 378 -8.48 22.59 11.67
C THR A 378 -9.87 22.17 11.20
N GLN A 379 -10.22 22.54 9.96
CA GLN A 379 -11.52 22.19 9.39
C GLN A 379 -11.43 20.75 8.91
N THR A 380 -11.90 19.84 9.77
CA THR A 380 -11.84 18.42 9.46
C THR A 380 -13.11 18.01 8.74
N PHE A 381 -12.97 17.74 7.46
CA PHE A 381 -13.99 17.10 6.65
C PHE A 381 -13.84 15.60 6.78
N TYR A 382 -14.98 14.94 6.64
CA TYR A 382 -15.11 13.50 6.81
C TYR A 382 -15.83 12.98 5.59
N SER A 383 -15.79 11.67 5.38
CA SER A 383 -16.63 11.07 4.33
C SER A 383 -18.07 11.54 4.60
N PRO A 384 -18.77 12.18 3.64
CA PRO A 384 -18.60 12.09 2.19
C PRO A 384 -17.59 13.10 1.63
N ASP A 385 -17.57 14.27 2.25
CA ASP A 385 -16.87 15.47 1.81
C ASP A 385 -15.37 15.22 1.66
N SER A 386 -14.78 14.37 2.52
CA SER A 386 -13.37 14.02 2.43
C SER A 386 -12.98 13.32 1.14
N GLN A 387 -13.86 12.48 0.61
CA GLN A 387 -13.61 11.72 -0.61
C GLN A 387 -14.05 12.49 -1.85
N GLU A 388 -15.05 13.36 -1.74
CA GLU A 388 -15.33 14.36 -2.78
C GLU A 388 -14.15 15.34 -2.94
N MET A 389 -13.53 15.76 -1.83
CA MET A 389 -12.32 16.60 -1.83
C MET A 389 -11.10 15.86 -2.38
N LEU A 390 -10.88 14.60 -2.00
CA LEU A 390 -9.82 13.78 -2.59
C LEU A 390 -10.02 13.65 -4.11
N ALA A 391 -11.23 13.32 -4.57
CA ALA A 391 -11.56 13.24 -5.99
C ALA A 391 -11.37 14.59 -6.72
N ALA A 392 -11.77 15.70 -6.11
CA ALA A 392 -11.54 17.05 -6.66
C ALA A 392 -10.05 17.41 -6.78
N THR A 393 -9.20 16.89 -5.89
CA THR A 393 -7.73 17.04 -5.93
C THR A 393 -7.13 16.23 -7.08
N LEU A 394 -7.59 14.99 -7.27
CA LEU A 394 -7.13 14.11 -8.36
C LEU A 394 -7.60 14.63 -9.75
N GLN A 395 -8.62 15.49 -9.80
CA GLN A 395 -9.13 16.13 -11.02
C GLN A 395 -8.42 17.44 -11.44
N THR A 396 -7.49 17.98 -10.64
CA THR A 396 -6.66 19.14 -11.04
C THR A 396 -5.32 18.76 -11.64
N ASP A 397 -4.87 17.52 -11.43
CA ASP A 397 -3.75 16.96 -12.18
C ASP A 397 -4.14 16.77 -13.66
N SER A 398 -5.31 16.16 -13.89
CA SER A 398 -5.82 15.73 -15.21
C SER A 398 -6.37 16.83 -16.13
N ARG A 399 -6.19 18.13 -15.83
CA ARG A 399 -6.82 19.22 -16.61
C ARG A 399 -5.84 19.82 -17.62
N GLY A 400 -5.66 19.14 -18.76
CA GLY A 400 -4.59 19.46 -19.72
C GLY A 400 -4.78 19.16 -21.21
N THR A 401 -5.79 18.42 -21.67
CA THR A 401 -6.09 18.25 -23.12
C THR A 401 -7.54 17.82 -23.39
N GLU A 402 -8.07 18.18 -24.55
CA GLU A 402 -9.46 17.93 -24.96
C GLU A 402 -9.64 16.57 -25.66
N THR A 403 -10.76 15.89 -25.42
CA THR A 403 -11.08 14.59 -26.03
C THR A 403 -11.76 14.74 -27.39
N ALA A 404 -10.97 14.79 -28.47
CA ALA A 404 -11.49 14.63 -29.83
C ALA A 404 -11.82 13.15 -30.11
N THR A 405 -13.07 12.84 -30.46
CA THR A 405 -13.53 11.47 -30.74
C THR A 405 -13.05 10.98 -32.11
N ALA A 406 -12.01 10.14 -32.14
CA ALA A 406 -11.61 9.36 -33.30
C ALA A 406 -12.01 7.89 -33.11
N THR A 407 -12.60 7.28 -34.14
CA THR A 407 -12.92 5.83 -34.18
C THR A 407 -11.65 4.99 -34.27
N MET A 408 -11.56 3.90 -33.52
CA MET A 408 -10.36 3.05 -33.44
C MET A 408 -10.45 1.82 -34.34
N ASP A 409 -10.82 2.04 -35.61
CA ASP A 409 -11.10 1.03 -36.62
C ASP A 409 -9.90 0.15 -37.04
N ASN A 410 -8.67 0.58 -36.77
CA ASN A 410 -7.46 -0.08 -37.26
C ASN A 410 -6.21 0.13 -36.38
N LYS A 411 -5.13 -0.57 -36.70
CA LYS A 411 -3.85 -0.53 -35.97
C LYS A 411 -3.28 0.89 -35.86
N GLU A 412 -3.37 1.70 -36.90
CA GLU A 412 -2.81 3.06 -36.92
C GLU A 412 -3.68 4.04 -36.12
N SER A 413 -5.00 3.94 -36.18
CA SER A 413 -5.90 4.76 -35.35
C SER A 413 -5.74 4.43 -33.85
N ILE A 414 -5.54 3.15 -33.50
CA ILE A 414 -5.17 2.71 -32.14
C ILE A 414 -3.79 3.25 -31.72
N LEU A 415 -2.75 3.10 -32.55
CA LEU A 415 -1.41 3.61 -32.23
C LEU A 415 -1.39 5.13 -32.10
N LYS A 416 -2.17 5.86 -32.92
CA LYS A 416 -2.35 7.31 -32.81
C LYS A 416 -3.05 7.69 -31.50
N TYR A 417 -4.08 6.95 -31.09
CA TYR A 417 -4.75 7.15 -29.80
C TYR A 417 -3.79 6.97 -28.63
N LEU A 418 -3.09 5.83 -28.56
CA LEU A 418 -2.19 5.47 -27.46
C LEU A 418 -0.98 6.41 -27.33
N ARG A 419 -0.50 7.01 -28.43
CA ARG A 419 0.56 8.03 -28.41
C ARG A 419 0.08 9.41 -27.92
N GLY A 420 -1.23 9.66 -27.93
CA GLY A 420 -1.83 10.94 -27.54
C GLY A 420 -2.53 10.93 -26.18
N HIS A 421 -2.48 9.81 -25.44
CA HIS A 421 -3.16 9.64 -24.15
C HIS A 421 -2.21 9.03 -23.13
N GLU A 422 -2.24 9.54 -21.89
CA GLU A 422 -1.69 8.81 -20.75
C GLU A 422 -2.49 7.52 -20.49
N LEU A 423 -1.84 6.46 -20.01
CA LEU A 423 -2.41 5.11 -19.93
C LEU A 423 -2.22 4.51 -18.53
N ASP A 424 -3.32 4.07 -17.91
CA ASP A 424 -3.30 3.17 -16.75
C ASP A 424 -3.08 1.73 -17.23
N VAL A 425 -1.94 1.14 -16.85
CA VAL A 425 -1.48 -0.16 -17.34
C VAL A 425 -1.40 -1.18 -16.20
N LEU A 426 -2.57 -1.72 -15.84
CA LEU A 426 -2.73 -2.66 -14.72
C LEU A 426 -2.38 -4.10 -15.11
N LYS A 427 -1.34 -4.65 -14.49
CA LYS A 427 -1.00 -6.08 -14.57
C LYS A 427 -2.03 -6.92 -13.80
N ALA A 428 -2.50 -8.01 -14.41
CA ALA A 428 -3.33 -9.01 -13.74
C ALA A 428 -2.91 -10.44 -14.17
N LYS A 429 -3.76 -11.43 -13.90
CA LYS A 429 -3.63 -12.80 -14.42
C LYS A 429 -4.99 -13.27 -14.91
N GLY A 430 -5.05 -13.93 -16.07
CA GLY A 430 -6.29 -14.45 -16.63
C GLY A 430 -6.07 -15.29 -17.89
N ALA A 431 -7.14 -15.92 -18.37
CA ALA A 431 -7.20 -16.55 -19.68
C ALA A 431 -7.75 -15.56 -20.72
N LEU A 432 -7.27 -15.62 -21.97
CA LEU A 432 -7.73 -14.72 -23.05
C LEU A 432 -9.25 -14.80 -23.26
N TRP A 433 -9.82 -16.02 -23.31
CA TRP A 433 -11.28 -16.24 -23.40
C TRP A 433 -12.09 -15.52 -22.30
N ILE A 434 -11.58 -15.47 -21.07
CA ILE A 434 -12.26 -14.79 -19.96
C ILE A 434 -12.03 -13.28 -20.00
N GLY A 435 -10.84 -12.83 -20.42
CA GLY A 435 -10.58 -11.40 -20.66
C GLY A 435 -11.50 -10.83 -21.74
N ASP A 436 -11.62 -11.55 -22.86
CA ASP A 436 -12.56 -11.28 -23.96
C ASP A 436 -13.99 -11.12 -23.42
N MET A 437 -14.51 -12.17 -22.80
CA MET A 437 -15.86 -12.20 -22.25
C MET A 437 -16.13 -11.10 -21.21
N ALA A 438 -15.20 -10.87 -20.26
CA ALA A 438 -15.41 -9.96 -19.15
C ALA A 438 -15.27 -8.49 -19.55
N PHE A 439 -14.29 -8.13 -20.38
CA PHE A 439 -14.09 -6.74 -20.78
C PHE A 439 -15.04 -6.31 -21.91
N SER A 440 -15.46 -7.22 -22.79
CA SER A 440 -16.57 -6.99 -23.73
C SER A 440 -17.89 -6.77 -22.99
N ALA A 441 -18.15 -7.56 -21.94
CA ALA A 441 -19.27 -7.34 -21.02
C ALA A 441 -19.15 -6.03 -20.22
N TYR A 442 -17.95 -5.49 -19.97
CA TYR A 442 -17.75 -4.22 -19.27
C TYR A 442 -17.98 -3.01 -20.17
N ALA A 443 -17.47 -3.00 -21.41
CA ALA A 443 -17.80 -1.94 -22.37
C ALA A 443 -19.33 -1.83 -22.58
N ASN A 444 -19.99 -2.97 -22.75
CA ASN A 444 -21.44 -3.05 -22.95
C ASN A 444 -22.29 -2.99 -21.66
N SER A 445 -21.66 -2.84 -20.49
CA SER A 445 -22.35 -2.81 -19.19
C SER A 445 -23.18 -1.55 -18.93
N TYR A 446 -23.00 -0.49 -19.72
CA TYR A 446 -23.63 0.82 -19.51
C TYR A 446 -25.17 0.75 -19.44
N LYS A 447 -25.80 -0.25 -20.05
CA LYS A 447 -27.25 -0.50 -19.99
C LYS A 447 -27.75 -0.97 -18.60
N VAL A 448 -26.84 -1.36 -17.70
CA VAL A 448 -27.16 -1.86 -16.34
C VAL A 448 -26.43 -1.07 -15.24
N ALA A 449 -25.18 -0.66 -15.52
CA ALA A 449 -24.33 0.17 -14.67
C ALA A 449 -24.49 1.68 -14.92
N GLY A 450 -25.08 2.06 -16.06
CA GLY A 450 -25.42 3.44 -16.39
C GLY A 450 -24.26 4.31 -16.88
N ILE A 451 -23.06 3.76 -17.09
CA ILE A 451 -21.83 4.50 -17.44
C ILE A 451 -21.04 3.72 -18.50
N ASN A 452 -20.44 4.45 -19.46
CA ASN A 452 -19.63 3.90 -20.53
C ASN A 452 -18.20 3.60 -20.04
N TYR A 453 -17.70 2.39 -20.25
CA TYR A 453 -16.32 1.97 -19.90
C TYR A 453 -15.35 1.93 -21.09
N SER A 454 -15.82 2.19 -22.31
CA SER A 454 -15.04 2.16 -23.55
C SER A 454 -14.16 3.42 -23.70
N PRO A 455 -12.95 3.31 -24.28
CA PRO A 455 -12.32 2.08 -24.79
C PRO A 455 -11.57 1.30 -23.70
N VAL A 456 -11.71 -0.03 -23.69
CA VAL A 456 -10.86 -0.92 -22.85
C VAL A 456 -9.93 -1.73 -23.75
N PHE A 457 -8.64 -1.68 -23.44
CA PHE A 457 -7.64 -2.52 -24.09
C PHE A 457 -7.24 -3.65 -23.14
N SER A 458 -7.06 -4.87 -23.64
CA SER A 458 -6.58 -5.99 -22.83
C SER A 458 -5.57 -6.86 -23.57
N TYR A 459 -4.35 -6.94 -23.03
CA TYR A 459 -3.26 -7.75 -23.58
C TYR A 459 -3.09 -9.07 -22.82
N PHE A 460 -2.81 -10.14 -23.57
CA PHE A 460 -2.52 -11.50 -23.09
C PHE A 460 -1.30 -12.07 -23.83
N SER A 461 -0.51 -12.92 -23.18
CA SER A 461 0.53 -13.72 -23.84
C SER A 461 0.97 -14.91 -22.97
N SER A 462 1.71 -15.85 -23.54
CA SER A 462 2.33 -16.95 -22.78
C SER A 462 3.33 -16.49 -21.70
N LYS A 463 3.94 -15.31 -21.86
CA LYS A 463 4.98 -14.76 -20.96
C LYS A 463 4.44 -13.74 -19.95
N PHE A 464 3.43 -12.97 -20.33
CA PHE A 464 2.75 -11.98 -19.48
C PHE A 464 1.26 -12.32 -19.43
N PRO A 465 0.74 -12.77 -18.28
CA PRO A 465 -0.57 -13.44 -18.22
C PRO A 465 -1.76 -12.48 -18.41
N PHE A 466 -1.64 -11.20 -18.05
CA PHE A 466 -2.61 -10.17 -18.43
C PHE A 466 -2.07 -8.75 -18.21
N TYR A 467 -2.40 -7.83 -19.12
CA TYR A 467 -2.46 -6.39 -18.84
C TYR A 467 -3.85 -5.86 -19.22
N LYS A 468 -4.49 -5.11 -18.34
CA LYS A 468 -5.56 -4.18 -18.70
C LYS A 468 -4.90 -2.83 -18.99
N ILE A 469 -5.22 -2.22 -20.12
CA ILE A 469 -4.76 -0.89 -20.51
C ILE A 469 -6.01 -0.03 -20.72
N VAL A 470 -6.05 1.16 -20.11
CA VAL A 470 -7.14 2.14 -20.25
C VAL A 470 -6.52 3.52 -20.29
N ALA A 471 -7.06 4.47 -21.07
CA ALA A 471 -6.59 5.85 -20.99
C ALA A 471 -6.84 6.44 -19.59
N ALA A 472 -5.82 7.04 -18.97
CA ALA A 472 -5.80 7.49 -17.57
C ALA A 472 -6.87 8.54 -17.26
N SER A 473 -7.36 9.27 -18.28
CA SER A 473 -8.55 10.13 -18.20
C SER A 473 -9.82 9.43 -17.69
N HIS A 474 -9.85 8.10 -17.68
CA HIS A 474 -10.94 7.26 -17.19
C HIS A 474 -10.76 6.79 -15.73
N HIS A 475 -9.75 7.27 -14.98
CA HIS A 475 -9.44 6.80 -13.62
C HIS A 475 -10.63 6.81 -12.64
N GLY A 476 -11.63 7.68 -12.83
CA GLY A 476 -12.82 7.78 -11.98
C GLY A 476 -13.98 6.81 -12.29
N LEU A 477 -13.98 6.08 -13.42
CA LEU A 477 -15.15 5.30 -13.90
C LEU A 477 -15.75 4.34 -12.85
N LYS A 478 -14.87 3.67 -12.09
CA LYS A 478 -15.24 2.71 -11.04
C LYS A 478 -16.03 3.36 -9.90
N GLU A 479 -15.67 4.58 -9.52
CA GLU A 479 -16.35 5.33 -8.46
C GLU A 479 -17.75 5.78 -8.92
N GLN A 480 -17.83 6.31 -10.15
CA GLN A 480 -19.05 6.88 -10.70
C GLN A 480 -20.20 5.87 -10.78
N VAL A 481 -19.93 4.59 -11.05
CA VAL A 481 -20.96 3.53 -11.06
C VAL A 481 -21.47 3.23 -9.65
N GLY A 482 -20.62 3.34 -8.64
CA GLY A 482 -21.03 3.24 -7.23
C GLY A 482 -21.96 4.40 -6.86
N ASP A 483 -21.54 5.64 -7.14
CA ASP A 483 -22.33 6.85 -6.89
C ASP A 483 -23.69 6.80 -7.61
N LYS A 484 -23.73 6.37 -8.88
CA LYS A 484 -24.97 6.22 -9.66
C LYS A 484 -25.91 5.16 -9.09
N LEU A 485 -25.40 4.00 -8.65
CA LEU A 485 -26.21 2.98 -7.97
C LEU A 485 -26.88 3.52 -6.71
N TYR A 486 -26.18 4.35 -5.94
CA TYR A 486 -26.72 4.97 -4.73
C TYR A 486 -27.85 5.95 -5.05
N GLU A 487 -27.68 6.77 -6.08
CA GLU A 487 -28.70 7.75 -6.48
C GLU A 487 -29.94 7.11 -7.09
N GLU A 488 -29.78 5.99 -7.82
CA GLU A 488 -30.89 5.12 -8.21
C GLU A 488 -31.61 4.54 -6.98
N TYR A 489 -30.87 4.04 -5.98
CA TYR A 489 -31.44 3.50 -4.73
C TYR A 489 -32.15 4.56 -3.88
N LEU A 490 -31.60 5.77 -3.79
CA LEU A 490 -32.24 6.86 -3.06
C LEU A 490 -33.60 7.23 -3.67
N LYS A 491 -33.74 7.16 -5.00
CA LYS A 491 -35.00 7.36 -5.72
C LYS A 491 -35.95 6.16 -5.63
N ASN A 492 -35.43 4.94 -5.76
CA ASN A 492 -36.19 3.69 -5.69
C ASN A 492 -35.45 2.63 -4.84
N PRO A 493 -35.81 2.46 -3.55
CA PRO A 493 -35.09 1.56 -2.65
C PRO A 493 -35.07 0.09 -3.11
N GLU A 494 -36.11 -0.36 -3.82
CA GLU A 494 -36.21 -1.73 -4.31
C GLU A 494 -35.17 -2.05 -5.39
N ILE A 495 -34.61 -1.05 -6.07
CA ILE A 495 -33.70 -1.29 -7.20
C ILE A 495 -32.40 -2.00 -6.77
N LEU A 496 -31.93 -1.74 -5.55
CA LEU A 496 -30.75 -2.40 -4.99
C LEU A 496 -31.01 -3.90 -4.83
N ASP A 497 -32.08 -4.28 -4.14
CA ASP A 497 -32.42 -5.69 -3.96
C ASP A 497 -32.85 -6.38 -5.24
N LYS A 498 -33.49 -5.67 -6.18
CA LYS A 498 -33.75 -6.20 -7.53
C LYS A 498 -32.44 -6.49 -8.28
N LYS A 499 -31.44 -5.60 -8.23
CA LYS A 499 -30.11 -5.85 -8.85
C LYS A 499 -29.33 -6.96 -8.11
N ILE A 500 -29.37 -7.03 -6.78
CA ILE A 500 -28.76 -8.11 -5.97
C ILE A 500 -29.42 -9.46 -6.27
N ALA A 501 -30.74 -9.54 -6.19
CA ALA A 501 -31.51 -10.76 -6.40
C ALA A 501 -31.35 -11.26 -7.84
N LYS A 502 -31.28 -10.37 -8.84
CA LYS A 502 -30.96 -10.75 -10.24
C LYS A 502 -29.55 -11.33 -10.37
N HIS A 503 -28.56 -10.73 -9.73
CA HIS A 503 -27.19 -11.27 -9.70
C HIS A 503 -27.13 -12.65 -9.00
N GLN A 504 -27.85 -12.84 -7.89
CA GLN A 504 -27.95 -14.14 -7.19
C GLN A 504 -28.82 -15.17 -7.93
N GLU A 505 -29.81 -14.75 -8.73
CA GLU A 505 -30.53 -15.61 -9.67
C GLU A 505 -29.60 -16.13 -10.77
N ILE A 506 -28.72 -15.28 -11.32
CA ILE A 506 -27.72 -15.69 -12.32
C ILE A 506 -26.73 -16.71 -11.72
N VAL A 507 -26.27 -16.52 -10.48
CA VAL A 507 -25.43 -17.52 -9.78
C VAL A 507 -26.17 -18.84 -9.58
N ARG A 508 -27.42 -18.82 -9.08
CA ARG A 508 -28.24 -20.05 -8.94
C ARG A 508 -28.51 -20.73 -10.28
N ARG A 509 -28.68 -19.95 -11.36
CA ARG A 509 -28.84 -20.48 -12.72
C ARG A 509 -27.54 -21.12 -13.22
N LEU A 510 -26.36 -20.58 -12.89
CA LEU A 510 -25.07 -21.21 -13.16
C LEU A 510 -24.91 -22.54 -12.40
N ASP A 511 -25.22 -22.56 -11.09
CA ASP A 511 -25.21 -23.80 -10.28
C ASP A 511 -26.12 -24.88 -10.90
N GLN A 512 -27.36 -24.54 -11.25
CA GLN A 512 -28.32 -25.46 -11.88
C GLN A 512 -27.90 -25.89 -13.29
N LEU A 513 -27.29 -25.00 -14.06
CA LEU A 513 -26.79 -25.30 -15.41
C LEU A 513 -25.63 -26.29 -15.33
N TRP A 514 -24.71 -26.10 -14.37
CA TRP A 514 -23.61 -27.03 -14.09
C TRP A 514 -24.11 -28.42 -13.66
N GLN A 515 -25.07 -28.49 -12.73
CA GLN A 515 -25.65 -29.77 -12.28
C GLN A 515 -26.32 -30.54 -13.42
N LYS A 516 -27.06 -29.85 -14.30
CA LYS A 516 -27.70 -30.47 -15.47
C LYS A 516 -26.68 -30.87 -16.54
N TYR A 517 -25.61 -30.08 -16.71
CA TYR A 517 -24.50 -30.39 -17.60
C TYR A 517 -23.76 -31.66 -17.15
N GLU A 518 -23.31 -31.74 -15.90
CA GLU A 518 -22.59 -32.92 -15.35
C GLU A 518 -23.46 -34.19 -15.37
N LYS A 519 -24.76 -34.08 -15.07
CA LYS A 519 -25.68 -35.22 -15.22
C LYS A 519 -25.75 -35.68 -16.67
N ALA A 520 -25.98 -34.78 -17.63
CA ALA A 520 -26.10 -35.19 -19.02
C ALA A 520 -24.76 -35.74 -19.58
N LYS A 521 -23.63 -35.11 -19.21
CA LYS A 521 -22.25 -35.54 -19.56
C LYS A 521 -21.90 -36.93 -19.01
N SER A 522 -22.47 -37.33 -17.88
CA SER A 522 -22.25 -38.67 -17.30
C SER A 522 -23.23 -39.73 -17.82
N GLN A 523 -24.24 -39.35 -18.61
CA GLN A 523 -25.24 -40.27 -19.18
C GLN A 523 -25.10 -40.44 -20.70
N ASP A 524 -24.75 -39.38 -21.44
CA ASP A 524 -24.71 -39.36 -22.91
C ASP A 524 -23.37 -38.85 -23.48
N LYS A 525 -22.96 -39.40 -24.63
CA LYS A 525 -21.88 -38.83 -25.45
C LYS A 525 -22.41 -37.64 -26.24
N PHE A 526 -22.10 -36.42 -25.77
CA PHE A 526 -22.53 -35.18 -26.42
C PHE A 526 -22.06 -35.06 -27.88
N SER A 527 -23.00 -34.71 -28.76
CA SER A 527 -22.68 -34.27 -30.12
C SER A 527 -22.15 -32.83 -30.12
N ARG A 528 -21.60 -32.40 -31.26
CA ARG A 528 -21.21 -30.99 -31.49
C ARG A 528 -22.37 -30.00 -31.26
N LYS A 529 -23.61 -30.39 -31.58
CA LYS A 529 -24.81 -29.58 -31.37
C LYS A 529 -25.13 -29.41 -29.87
N ASP A 530 -24.89 -30.45 -29.08
CA ASP A 530 -25.10 -30.40 -27.63
C ASP A 530 -24.04 -29.55 -26.95
N TRP A 531 -22.76 -29.71 -27.31
CA TRP A 531 -21.68 -28.83 -26.86
C TRP A 531 -21.96 -27.36 -27.18
N LEU A 532 -22.33 -27.04 -28.42
CA LEU A 532 -22.70 -25.68 -28.81
C LEU A 532 -23.88 -25.14 -27.99
N THR A 533 -24.87 -25.99 -27.72
CA THR A 533 -26.05 -25.66 -26.92
C THR A 533 -25.70 -25.41 -25.45
N TRP A 534 -24.82 -26.20 -24.84
CA TRP A 534 -24.31 -25.95 -23.48
C TRP A 534 -23.45 -24.69 -23.43
N TYR A 535 -22.56 -24.50 -24.40
CA TYR A 535 -21.69 -23.33 -24.49
C TYR A 535 -22.47 -22.02 -24.62
N ALA A 536 -23.49 -21.98 -25.48
CA ALA A 536 -24.39 -20.84 -25.57
C ALA A 536 -25.08 -20.52 -24.24
N LYS A 537 -25.53 -21.55 -23.49
CA LYS A 537 -26.18 -21.38 -22.16
C LYS A 537 -25.20 -20.87 -21.10
N PHE A 538 -23.96 -21.39 -21.08
CA PHE A 538 -22.92 -20.96 -20.13
C PHE A 538 -22.45 -19.53 -20.41
N ILE A 539 -22.18 -19.18 -21.67
CA ILE A 539 -21.81 -17.81 -22.06
C ILE A 539 -22.95 -16.82 -21.79
N ASP A 540 -24.20 -17.15 -22.11
CA ASP A 540 -25.36 -16.28 -21.80
C ASP A 540 -25.44 -15.95 -20.31
N ALA A 541 -25.30 -16.96 -19.45
CA ALA A 541 -25.31 -16.76 -18.00
C ALA A 541 -24.06 -16.02 -17.50
N ALA A 542 -22.88 -16.28 -18.08
CA ALA A 542 -21.63 -15.64 -17.72
C ALA A 542 -21.56 -14.15 -18.09
N THR A 543 -21.86 -13.79 -19.35
CA THR A 543 -21.92 -12.39 -19.79
C THR A 543 -22.94 -11.59 -18.97
N LYS A 544 -24.11 -12.17 -18.68
CA LYS A 544 -25.12 -11.57 -17.79
C LYS A 544 -24.60 -11.42 -16.36
N TRP A 545 -23.79 -12.35 -15.86
CA TRP A 545 -23.12 -12.21 -14.56
C TRP A 545 -22.18 -10.99 -14.57
N TRP A 546 -21.32 -10.84 -15.58
CA TRP A 546 -20.38 -9.72 -15.68
C TRP A 546 -21.06 -8.35 -15.87
N HIS A 547 -22.19 -8.26 -16.58
CA HIS A 547 -22.99 -7.02 -16.68
C HIS A 547 -23.43 -6.47 -15.31
N TYR A 548 -23.82 -7.34 -14.38
CA TYR A 548 -24.12 -6.97 -13.00
C TYR A 548 -22.86 -6.97 -12.11
N GLY A 549 -21.81 -7.68 -12.54
CA GLY A 549 -20.51 -7.76 -11.90
C GLY A 549 -19.77 -6.43 -11.86
N VAL A 550 -19.82 -5.59 -12.91
CA VAL A 550 -19.13 -4.28 -12.88
C VAL A 550 -19.62 -3.40 -11.72
N ILE A 551 -20.96 -3.35 -11.54
CA ILE A 551 -21.65 -2.65 -10.45
C ILE A 551 -21.19 -3.18 -9.08
N GLY A 552 -20.76 -4.44 -9.04
CA GLY A 552 -20.40 -5.15 -7.83
C GLY A 552 -18.96 -4.96 -7.36
N GLU A 553 -18.05 -4.32 -8.11
CA GLU A 553 -16.62 -4.25 -7.74
C GLU A 553 -16.36 -3.18 -6.69
N ASP A 554 -16.61 -1.91 -7.05
CA ASP A 554 -16.09 -0.75 -6.32
C ASP A 554 -17.17 -0.07 -5.48
N LYS A 555 -18.38 -0.64 -5.44
CA LYS A 555 -19.50 -0.21 -4.59
C LYS A 555 -19.20 -0.17 -3.08
N GLY A 556 -18.07 -0.72 -2.64
CA GLY A 556 -17.54 -0.50 -1.29
C GLY A 556 -17.39 0.98 -0.99
N TYR A 557 -16.71 1.72 -1.89
CA TYR A 557 -16.45 3.15 -1.77
C TYR A 557 -17.69 4.03 -1.66
N VAL A 558 -18.91 3.50 -1.81
CA VAL A 558 -20.17 4.24 -1.63
C VAL A 558 -20.61 4.26 -0.16
N ILE A 559 -20.28 3.22 0.59
CA ILE A 559 -20.50 3.19 2.05
C ILE A 559 -19.72 4.36 2.66
N ASP A 560 -18.49 4.48 2.17
CA ASP A 560 -17.53 5.54 2.37
C ASP A 560 -18.10 6.86 1.88
N ARG A 561 -18.20 7.05 0.55
CA ARG A 561 -18.47 8.33 -0.08
C ARG A 561 -19.86 8.88 0.15
N ARG A 562 -20.87 8.07 0.53
CA ARG A 562 -22.28 8.48 0.51
C ARG A 562 -23.18 8.02 1.67
N VAL A 563 -22.94 6.86 2.30
CA VAL A 563 -23.80 6.35 3.40
C VAL A 563 -23.43 6.97 4.75
N MET A 564 -22.25 6.63 5.26
CA MET A 564 -21.88 6.87 6.65
C MET A 564 -21.64 8.36 6.96
N PRO A 565 -21.05 9.17 6.08
CA PRO A 565 -21.54 10.49 5.70
C PRO A 565 -22.78 11.04 6.42
N GLU A 566 -23.93 10.47 6.13
CA GLU A 566 -25.19 10.93 6.65
C GLU A 566 -25.45 10.40 8.07
N ILE A 567 -24.89 9.25 8.43
CA ILE A 567 -24.91 8.70 9.80
C ILE A 567 -24.13 9.61 10.78
N ILE A 568 -22.97 10.14 10.37
CA ILE A 568 -22.21 11.16 11.11
C ILE A 568 -23.11 12.38 11.39
N LYS A 569 -23.71 12.89 10.32
CA LYS A 569 -24.48 14.13 10.28
C LYS A 569 -25.80 14.03 11.07
N ARG A 570 -26.61 13.01 10.83
CA ARG A 570 -27.96 12.86 11.42
C ARG A 570 -27.96 12.44 12.88
N HIS A 571 -26.89 11.80 13.35
CA HIS A 571 -26.74 11.43 14.76
C HIS A 571 -25.73 12.30 15.52
N GLN A 572 -25.18 13.35 14.88
CA GLN A 572 -24.21 14.32 15.44
C GLN A 572 -22.98 13.66 16.05
N ILE A 573 -22.44 12.74 15.26
CA ILE A 573 -21.39 11.84 15.67
C ILE A 573 -20.28 11.91 14.64
N GLY A 574 -19.43 12.96 14.81
CA GLY A 574 -18.07 13.26 14.30
C GLY A 574 -17.36 12.23 13.43
N PRO A 575 -16.05 11.96 13.64
CA PRO A 575 -15.63 10.55 13.61
C PRO A 575 -14.50 9.96 14.54
N GLU A 576 -14.68 9.74 15.86
CA GLU A 576 -14.11 8.54 16.58
C GLU A 576 -15.08 7.51 17.28
N LYS A 577 -16.44 7.52 17.07
CA LYS A 577 -17.46 6.43 17.28
C LYS A 577 -17.75 5.22 16.20
N ALA A 578 -17.82 5.26 14.83
CA ALA A 578 -18.65 4.51 13.84
C ALA A 578 -18.16 3.49 12.79
N ARG A 579 -16.98 3.34 12.14
CA ARG A 579 -16.76 2.02 11.45
C ARG A 579 -16.46 0.91 12.50
N GLU A 580 -16.77 1.18 13.78
CA GLU A 580 -17.61 0.29 14.60
C GLU A 580 -19.06 0.22 14.02
N VAL A 581 -20.03 1.08 14.41
CA VAL A 581 -21.42 1.13 13.84
C VAL A 581 -21.61 0.77 12.38
N THR A 582 -21.02 1.42 11.39
CA THR A 582 -21.33 1.16 10.00
C THR A 582 -20.82 -0.23 9.65
N ASN A 583 -19.67 -0.69 10.17
CA ASN A 583 -19.24 -2.09 9.98
C ASN A 583 -20.07 -3.09 10.81
N ILE A 584 -20.62 -2.70 11.97
CA ILE A 584 -21.43 -3.54 12.86
C ILE A 584 -22.89 -3.63 12.41
N LEU A 585 -23.52 -2.49 12.09
CA LEU A 585 -24.89 -2.33 11.59
C LEU A 585 -25.02 -2.67 10.10
N SER A 586 -24.00 -2.39 9.28
CA SER A 586 -23.89 -2.98 7.93
C SER A 586 -23.28 -4.38 7.92
N HIS A 587 -22.89 -4.93 9.08
CA HIS A 587 -22.55 -6.34 9.15
C HIS A 587 -23.77 -7.16 8.67
N PRO A 588 -23.59 -8.03 7.67
CA PRO A 588 -24.65 -8.93 7.25
C PRO A 588 -25.17 -9.77 8.40
N ASP A 589 -26.42 -10.19 8.28
CA ASP A 589 -27.08 -11.13 9.20
C ASP A 589 -26.50 -12.56 9.10
N GLU A 590 -25.68 -12.80 8.09
CA GLU A 590 -25.01 -14.06 7.76
C GLU A 590 -23.50 -13.96 8.06
N PRO A 591 -22.83 -15.05 8.50
CA PRO A 591 -21.37 -15.09 8.59
C PRO A 591 -20.74 -15.06 7.20
N ALA A 592 -19.62 -14.33 7.04
CA ALA A 592 -18.87 -14.30 5.78
C ALA A 592 -18.45 -15.70 5.33
N ILE A 593 -18.65 -16.04 4.05
CA ILE A 593 -18.61 -17.42 3.56
C ILE A 593 -17.25 -18.11 3.79
N PHE A 594 -16.15 -17.35 3.64
CA PHE A 594 -14.79 -17.82 3.88
C PHE A 594 -14.51 -18.16 5.36
N SER A 595 -15.24 -17.56 6.31
CA SER A 595 -15.14 -17.95 7.73
C SER A 595 -15.84 -19.28 8.01
N LEU A 596 -16.89 -19.62 7.25
CA LEU A 596 -17.60 -20.90 7.35
C LEU A 596 -16.80 -22.04 6.70
N GLU A 597 -16.16 -21.77 5.55
CA GLU A 597 -15.18 -22.66 4.92
C GLU A 597 -14.04 -22.99 5.90
N ARG A 598 -13.34 -21.97 6.40
CA ARG A 598 -12.21 -22.15 7.33
C ARG A 598 -12.62 -22.89 8.60
N LYS A 599 -13.80 -22.60 9.16
CA LYS A 599 -14.36 -23.33 10.30
C LYS A 599 -14.62 -24.81 9.97
N SER A 600 -15.13 -25.10 8.77
CA SER A 600 -15.35 -26.47 8.29
C SER A 600 -14.03 -27.24 8.15
N PHE A 601 -13.02 -26.64 7.51
CA PHE A 601 -11.69 -27.22 7.36
C PHE A 601 -10.99 -27.49 8.72
N LEU A 602 -11.01 -26.54 9.64
CA LEU A 602 -10.46 -26.75 10.98
C LEU A 602 -11.25 -27.78 11.81
N GLY A 603 -12.56 -27.93 11.54
CA GLY A 603 -13.38 -29.00 12.10
C GLY A 603 -12.91 -30.39 11.67
N ILE A 604 -12.50 -30.56 10.41
CA ILE A 604 -11.84 -31.77 9.90
C ILE A 604 -10.49 -31.98 10.61
N CYS A 605 -9.67 -30.94 10.71
CA CYS A 605 -8.37 -31.00 11.38
C CYS A 605 -8.48 -31.45 12.85
N LEU A 606 -9.45 -30.91 13.61
CA LEU A 606 -9.70 -31.34 14.99
C LEU A 606 -10.22 -32.78 15.09
N TYR A 607 -10.96 -33.28 14.11
CA TYR A 607 -11.45 -34.66 14.11
C TYR A 607 -10.29 -35.64 13.95
N ILE A 608 -9.45 -35.43 12.93
CA ILE A 608 -8.24 -36.24 12.68
C ILE A 608 -7.32 -36.23 13.91
N LYS A 609 -7.01 -35.04 14.44
CA LYS A 609 -6.08 -34.87 15.59
C LYS A 609 -6.65 -35.37 16.93
N ARG A 610 -7.96 -35.67 17.02
CA ARG A 610 -8.60 -36.30 18.18
C ARG A 610 -8.67 -37.83 18.10
N HIS A 611 -8.97 -38.39 16.93
CA HIS A 611 -9.37 -39.79 16.79
C HIS A 611 -8.36 -40.67 16.04
N HIS A 612 -7.42 -40.08 15.28
CA HIS A 612 -6.57 -40.84 14.35
C HIS A 612 -5.08 -40.51 14.38
N GLY A 613 -4.66 -39.38 14.96
CA GLY A 613 -3.24 -39.04 15.11
C GLY A 613 -2.52 -38.92 13.76
N THR A 614 -1.57 -39.82 13.49
CA THR A 614 -0.71 -39.86 12.28
C THR A 614 -1.04 -41.02 11.32
N LYS A 615 -2.26 -41.59 11.38
CA LYS A 615 -2.72 -42.64 10.45
C LYS A 615 -2.71 -42.17 8.98
N SER A 616 -2.49 -43.10 8.04
CA SER A 616 -2.43 -42.84 6.61
C SER A 616 -3.78 -42.42 6.00
N PRO A 617 -3.80 -41.66 4.88
CA PRO A 617 -5.05 -41.20 4.23
C PRO A 617 -6.05 -42.32 3.91
N ASP A 618 -5.59 -43.47 3.42
CA ASP A 618 -6.46 -44.60 3.06
C ASP A 618 -7.06 -45.31 4.28
N THR A 619 -6.43 -45.15 5.45
CA THR A 619 -6.99 -45.56 6.74
C THR A 619 -8.03 -44.55 7.23
N LEU A 620 -7.81 -43.25 6.98
CA LEU A 620 -8.72 -42.17 7.36
C LEU A 620 -10.02 -42.19 6.55
N LEU A 621 -9.97 -42.49 5.25
CA LEU A 621 -11.14 -42.53 4.36
C LEU A 621 -12.16 -43.64 4.71
N LYS A 622 -11.74 -44.67 5.45
CA LYS A 622 -12.63 -45.74 5.95
C LYS A 622 -13.48 -45.31 7.14
N ASP A 623 -13.15 -44.19 7.80
CA ASP A 623 -13.97 -43.63 8.87
C ASP A 623 -15.21 -42.92 8.29
N LYS A 624 -16.40 -43.45 8.59
CA LYS A 624 -17.68 -42.92 8.10
C LYS A 624 -17.94 -41.48 8.60
N GLY A 625 -17.48 -41.13 9.80
CA GLY A 625 -17.66 -39.80 10.39
C GLY A 625 -16.73 -38.75 9.77
N LEU A 626 -15.49 -39.13 9.42
CA LEU A 626 -14.56 -38.28 8.68
C LEU A 626 -15.00 -38.13 7.22
N SER A 627 -15.35 -39.21 6.53
CA SER A 627 -15.77 -39.16 5.12
C SER A 627 -17.07 -38.37 4.92
N ALA A 628 -18.01 -38.40 5.88
CA ALA A 628 -19.17 -37.50 5.88
C ALA A 628 -18.77 -36.00 6.00
N ARG A 629 -17.76 -35.67 6.83
CA ARG A 629 -17.24 -34.29 6.98
C ARG A 629 -16.50 -33.82 5.73
N LEU A 630 -15.68 -34.68 5.13
CA LEU A 630 -14.99 -34.40 3.87
C LEU A 630 -16.00 -34.12 2.75
N LYS A 631 -17.02 -34.98 2.59
CA LYS A 631 -18.08 -34.77 1.59
C LYS A 631 -18.82 -33.45 1.83
N ASN A 632 -19.29 -33.19 3.06
CA ASN A 632 -20.00 -31.95 3.38
C ASN A 632 -19.15 -30.70 3.14
N HIS A 633 -17.83 -30.76 3.35
CA HIS A 633 -16.95 -29.66 2.99
C HIS A 633 -16.89 -29.45 1.47
N ILE A 634 -16.65 -30.53 0.70
CA ILE A 634 -16.56 -30.47 -0.76
C ILE A 634 -17.87 -29.98 -1.39
N ASP A 635 -19.02 -30.51 -0.97
CA ASP A 635 -20.36 -30.14 -1.49
C ASP A 635 -20.64 -28.63 -1.40
N ASN A 636 -20.15 -27.97 -0.33
CA ASN A 636 -20.40 -26.55 -0.05
C ASN A 636 -19.27 -25.62 -0.49
N TYR A 637 -18.02 -26.11 -0.50
CA TYR A 637 -16.80 -25.30 -0.64
C TYR A 637 -15.87 -25.74 -1.78
N PHE A 638 -16.31 -26.58 -2.73
CA PHE A 638 -15.54 -27.01 -3.92
C PHE A 638 -14.82 -25.88 -4.68
N TRP A 639 -15.32 -24.65 -4.59
CA TRP A 639 -14.81 -23.44 -5.24
C TRP A 639 -13.64 -22.77 -4.48
N SER A 640 -13.31 -23.20 -3.25
CA SER A 640 -12.34 -22.50 -2.37
C SER A 640 -10.89 -22.53 -2.89
N LYS A 641 -10.56 -23.46 -3.81
CA LYS A 641 -9.28 -23.53 -4.53
C LYS A 641 -9.37 -23.04 -5.99
N THR A 642 -10.25 -22.08 -6.28
CA THR A 642 -10.35 -21.41 -7.59
C THR A 642 -9.65 -20.06 -7.55
N ASP A 643 -8.84 -19.75 -8.56
CA ASP A 643 -8.24 -18.43 -8.77
C ASP A 643 -8.69 -17.81 -10.11
N PHE A 644 -7.96 -16.80 -10.62
CA PHE A 644 -8.28 -16.12 -11.87
C PHE A 644 -7.78 -16.85 -13.14
N TYR A 645 -7.09 -17.97 -13.00
CA TYR A 645 -6.46 -18.71 -14.10
C TYR A 645 -6.86 -20.20 -14.15
N SER A 646 -7.23 -20.78 -13.00
CA SER A 646 -7.53 -22.20 -12.85
C SER A 646 -8.54 -22.48 -11.73
N ALA A 647 -9.20 -23.63 -11.83
CA ALA A 647 -10.02 -24.19 -10.76
C ALA A 647 -9.47 -25.56 -10.38
N GLN A 648 -9.05 -25.74 -9.12
CA GLN A 648 -8.63 -27.05 -8.63
C GLN A 648 -9.83 -27.81 -8.05
N GLN A 649 -10.08 -29.03 -8.54
CA GLN A 649 -11.09 -29.90 -7.97
C GLN A 649 -10.64 -30.39 -6.59
N ILE A 650 -11.47 -30.18 -5.56
CA ILE A 650 -11.17 -30.58 -4.19
C ILE A 650 -11.61 -32.04 -3.98
N THR A 651 -10.65 -32.96 -4.03
CA THR A 651 -10.87 -34.38 -3.72
C THR A 651 -10.70 -34.66 -2.22
N PRO A 652 -11.31 -35.73 -1.66
CA PRO A 652 -11.11 -36.13 -0.27
C PRO A 652 -9.62 -36.31 0.09
N GLN A 653 -8.83 -36.89 -0.82
CA GLN A 653 -7.38 -37.07 -0.67
C GLN A 653 -6.63 -35.73 -0.61
N SER A 654 -7.00 -34.76 -1.45
CA SER A 654 -6.38 -33.42 -1.43
C SER A 654 -6.64 -32.70 -0.11
N LEU A 655 -7.87 -32.78 0.40
CA LEU A 655 -8.29 -32.12 1.63
C LEU A 655 -7.67 -32.76 2.88
N LEU A 656 -7.44 -34.08 2.86
CA LEU A 656 -6.67 -34.78 3.89
C LEU A 656 -5.19 -34.38 3.90
N LYS A 657 -4.59 -34.12 2.73
CA LYS A 657 -3.21 -33.61 2.63
C LYS A 657 -3.09 -32.21 3.24
N ASP A 658 -4.00 -31.30 2.88
CA ASP A 658 -4.02 -29.94 3.46
C ASP A 658 -4.18 -29.99 5.00
N ALA A 659 -5.09 -30.85 5.48
CA ALA A 659 -5.34 -31.02 6.92
C ALA A 659 -4.11 -31.55 7.67
N ALA A 660 -3.36 -32.48 7.08
CA ALA A 660 -2.11 -32.98 7.67
C ALA A 660 -1.05 -31.87 7.80
N GLU A 661 -0.98 -30.95 6.83
CA GLU A 661 -0.04 -29.80 6.86
C GLU A 661 -0.45 -28.73 7.88
N GLU A 662 -1.75 -28.44 8.05
CA GLU A 662 -2.24 -27.57 9.13
C GLU A 662 -1.99 -28.21 10.52
N ILE A 663 -2.20 -29.53 10.63
CA ILE A 663 -2.00 -30.30 11.87
C ILE A 663 -0.54 -30.35 12.30
N SER A 664 0.43 -30.41 11.39
CA SER A 664 1.85 -30.49 11.73
C SER A 664 2.41 -29.16 12.26
N LYS A 665 1.89 -28.03 11.76
CA LYS A 665 2.37 -26.68 12.10
C LYS A 665 1.79 -26.10 13.41
N ARG A 666 0.75 -26.69 13.99
CA ARG A 666 -0.07 -26.03 15.04
C ARG A 666 -0.53 -26.94 16.17
N SER A 667 -0.66 -26.40 17.39
CA SER A 667 -1.16 -27.17 18.53
C SER A 667 -2.68 -27.42 18.45
N LEU A 668 -3.16 -28.47 19.11
CA LEU A 668 -4.60 -28.76 19.22
C LEU A 668 -5.36 -27.64 19.99
N PRO A 669 -4.81 -27.02 21.05
CA PRO A 669 -5.34 -25.78 21.63
C PRO A 669 -5.51 -24.64 20.63
N ASP A 670 -4.53 -24.37 19.75
CA ASP A 670 -4.59 -23.23 18.82
C ASP A 670 -5.73 -23.39 17.80
N ILE A 671 -5.89 -24.60 17.26
CA ILE A 671 -6.98 -24.89 16.30
C ILE A 671 -8.35 -24.74 16.98
N LYS A 672 -8.51 -25.22 18.22
CA LYS A 672 -9.73 -24.97 19.02
C LYS A 672 -9.97 -23.48 19.25
N LYS A 673 -8.92 -22.72 19.59
CA LYS A 673 -8.97 -21.27 19.86
C LYS A 673 -9.39 -20.48 18.62
N GLU A 674 -8.97 -20.89 17.41
CA GLU A 674 -9.39 -20.26 16.15
C GLU A 674 -10.87 -20.51 15.85
N ILE A 675 -11.35 -21.77 15.93
CA ILE A 675 -12.77 -22.10 15.70
C ILE A 675 -13.68 -21.34 16.69
N ILE A 676 -13.36 -21.42 17.99
CA ILE A 676 -14.11 -20.69 19.03
C ILE A 676 -14.03 -19.18 18.80
N GLY A 677 -12.90 -18.68 18.28
CA GLY A 677 -12.72 -17.28 17.90
C GLY A 677 -13.60 -16.85 16.73
N ILE A 678 -13.80 -17.69 15.71
CA ILE A 678 -14.71 -17.41 14.57
C ILE A 678 -16.14 -17.20 15.09
N ASP A 679 -16.65 -18.18 15.86
CA ASP A 679 -18.02 -18.12 16.38
C ASP A 679 -18.21 -16.97 17.36
N LYS A 680 -17.27 -16.76 18.29
CA LYS A 680 -17.34 -15.65 19.25
C LYS A 680 -17.27 -14.28 18.56
N ARG A 681 -16.46 -14.09 17.52
CA ARG A 681 -16.42 -12.80 16.78
C ARG A 681 -17.76 -12.49 16.11
N PHE A 682 -18.35 -13.44 15.40
CA PHE A 682 -19.64 -13.23 14.73
C PHE A 682 -20.78 -12.99 15.73
N ALA A 683 -20.88 -13.83 16.78
CA ALA A 683 -21.88 -13.65 17.82
C ALA A 683 -21.71 -12.33 18.61
N HIS A 684 -20.46 -11.89 18.84
CA HIS A 684 -20.17 -10.61 19.48
C HIS A 684 -20.60 -9.43 18.60
N ILE A 685 -20.28 -9.44 17.31
CA ILE A 685 -20.72 -8.37 16.38
C ILE A 685 -22.24 -8.29 16.29
N LEU A 686 -22.96 -9.41 16.19
CA LEU A 686 -24.43 -9.39 16.21
C LEU A 686 -25.02 -8.91 17.55
N ALA A 687 -24.38 -9.25 18.67
CA ALA A 687 -24.79 -8.79 20.00
C ALA A 687 -24.54 -7.28 20.17
N GLN A 688 -23.37 -6.78 19.76
CA GLN A 688 -23.06 -5.34 19.66
C GLN A 688 -24.11 -4.66 18.77
N ARG A 689 -24.35 -5.16 17.56
CA ARG A 689 -25.35 -4.63 16.61
C ARG A 689 -26.73 -4.47 17.24
N LYS A 690 -27.23 -5.50 17.93
CA LYS A 690 -28.53 -5.48 18.63
C LYS A 690 -28.54 -4.50 19.81
N GLN A 691 -27.43 -4.39 20.55
CA GLN A 691 -27.26 -3.42 21.64
C GLN A 691 -27.19 -1.98 21.12
N LEU A 692 -26.59 -1.78 19.96
CA LEU A 692 -26.29 -0.51 19.31
C LEU A 692 -27.53 0.07 18.61
N MET A 693 -28.28 -0.76 17.88
CA MET A 693 -29.63 -0.44 17.38
C MET A 693 -30.62 -0.06 18.49
N ARG A 694 -30.45 -0.59 19.71
CA ARG A 694 -31.27 -0.23 20.89
C ARG A 694 -30.82 1.06 21.57
N ARG A 695 -29.55 1.44 21.42
CA ARG A 695 -28.95 2.65 22.02
C ARG A 695 -29.00 3.87 21.10
N MET A 696 -29.21 3.68 19.80
CA MET A 696 -29.27 4.75 18.80
C MET A 696 -30.70 5.00 18.31
N LYS A 697 -31.10 6.26 18.30
CA LYS A 697 -32.42 6.71 17.80
C LYS A 697 -32.40 6.80 16.27
N LEU A 698 -32.26 5.66 15.60
CA LEU A 698 -32.14 5.56 14.12
C LEU A 698 -33.38 6.16 13.43
N SER A 699 -33.18 7.21 12.61
CA SER A 699 -34.24 7.80 11.79
C SER A 699 -34.63 6.88 10.62
N PRO A 700 -35.74 7.17 9.90
CA PRO A 700 -36.07 6.43 8.67
C PRO A 700 -34.95 6.50 7.61
N ALA A 701 -34.23 7.61 7.52
CA ALA A 701 -33.12 7.78 6.60
C ALA A 701 -31.88 6.98 7.03
N ASP A 702 -31.56 6.93 8.32
CA ASP A 702 -30.42 6.13 8.82
C ASP A 702 -30.66 4.64 8.59
N LYS A 703 -31.91 4.20 8.80
CA LYS A 703 -32.35 2.84 8.46
C LYS A 703 -32.21 2.54 6.97
N LYS A 704 -32.46 3.53 6.09
CA LYS A 704 -32.31 3.41 4.64
C LYS A 704 -30.83 3.27 4.24
N ASP A 705 -29.96 4.16 4.72
CA ASP A 705 -28.56 4.16 4.26
C ASP A 705 -27.74 3.01 4.89
N LEU A 706 -28.00 2.66 6.15
CA LEU A 706 -27.46 1.44 6.77
C LEU A 706 -27.99 0.17 6.09
N TYR A 707 -29.22 0.19 5.57
CA TYR A 707 -29.75 -0.90 4.76
C TYR A 707 -28.98 -1.01 3.44
N PHE A 708 -28.76 0.10 2.71
CA PHE A 708 -27.91 0.12 1.51
C PHE A 708 -26.54 -0.49 1.81
N ALA A 709 -25.82 0.03 2.81
CA ALA A 709 -24.51 -0.49 3.18
C ALA A 709 -24.55 -1.99 3.51
N ARG A 710 -25.51 -2.45 4.32
CA ARG A 710 -25.62 -3.87 4.69
C ARG A 710 -25.81 -4.78 3.49
N ARG A 711 -26.68 -4.36 2.55
CA ARG A 711 -26.95 -5.09 1.31
C ARG A 711 -25.79 -5.01 0.33
N VAL A 712 -25.01 -3.93 0.34
CA VAL A 712 -23.77 -3.78 -0.43
C VAL A 712 -22.63 -4.64 0.12
N VAL A 713 -22.35 -4.65 1.43
CA VAL A 713 -21.34 -5.53 2.05
C VAL A 713 -21.69 -7.00 1.79
N TYR A 714 -22.95 -7.37 2.00
CA TYR A 714 -23.48 -8.69 1.63
C TYR A 714 -23.22 -9.01 0.16
N TRP A 715 -23.55 -8.10 -0.77
CA TRP A 715 -23.33 -8.29 -2.20
C TRP A 715 -21.85 -8.24 -2.60
N VAL A 716 -20.92 -7.75 -1.77
CA VAL A 716 -19.47 -7.93 -1.99
C VAL A 716 -19.06 -9.39 -1.72
N ASP A 717 -19.45 -9.96 -0.57
CA ASP A 717 -19.09 -11.35 -0.24
C ASP A 717 -19.79 -12.36 -1.18
N GLN A 718 -21.09 -12.15 -1.44
CA GLN A 718 -21.85 -12.93 -2.42
C GLN A 718 -21.31 -12.80 -3.85
N ARG A 719 -20.67 -11.69 -4.22
CA ARG A 719 -19.99 -11.54 -5.52
C ARG A 719 -18.66 -12.28 -5.56
N LYS A 720 -17.90 -12.34 -4.46
CA LYS A 720 -16.70 -13.19 -4.37
C LYS A 720 -17.05 -14.67 -4.51
N LEU A 721 -18.09 -15.12 -3.79
CA LEU A 721 -18.65 -16.47 -3.94
C LEU A 721 -19.12 -16.75 -5.38
N GLY A 722 -19.90 -15.83 -5.94
CA GLY A 722 -20.39 -15.92 -7.32
C GLY A 722 -19.26 -16.01 -8.34
N MET A 723 -18.18 -15.22 -8.17
CA MET A 723 -16.99 -15.24 -9.02
C MET A 723 -16.25 -16.58 -8.93
N ALA A 724 -15.98 -17.07 -7.72
CA ALA A 724 -15.27 -18.34 -7.51
C ALA A 724 -16.04 -19.53 -8.11
N LYS A 725 -17.37 -19.58 -7.91
CA LYS A 725 -18.24 -20.57 -8.57
C LYS A 725 -18.26 -20.42 -10.09
N HIS A 726 -18.43 -19.21 -10.59
CA HIS A 726 -18.48 -18.90 -12.02
C HIS A 726 -17.20 -19.36 -12.74
N PHE A 727 -16.03 -19.02 -12.19
CA PHE A 727 -14.73 -19.48 -12.70
C PHE A 727 -14.56 -21.00 -12.55
N TYR A 728 -14.98 -21.61 -11.44
CA TYR A 728 -14.96 -23.06 -11.29
C TYR A 728 -15.72 -23.75 -12.43
N TYR A 729 -16.92 -23.30 -12.75
CA TYR A 729 -17.72 -23.86 -13.85
C TYR A 729 -17.09 -23.60 -15.23
N LEU A 730 -16.65 -22.37 -15.52
CA LEU A 730 -16.04 -22.06 -16.82
C LEU A 730 -14.72 -22.82 -17.05
N PHE A 731 -13.84 -22.92 -16.05
CA PHE A 731 -12.54 -23.59 -16.21
C PHE A 731 -12.68 -25.11 -16.34
N ASN A 732 -13.58 -25.75 -15.60
CA ASN A 732 -13.87 -27.17 -15.79
C ASN A 732 -14.56 -27.42 -17.14
N PHE A 733 -15.55 -26.59 -17.53
CA PHE A 733 -16.23 -26.71 -18.83
C PHE A 733 -15.27 -26.50 -20.02
N LEU A 734 -14.35 -25.54 -19.94
CA LEU A 734 -13.29 -25.35 -20.95
C LEU A 734 -12.33 -26.54 -21.00
N SER A 735 -12.01 -27.13 -19.84
CA SER A 735 -11.18 -28.35 -19.77
C SER A 735 -11.88 -29.55 -20.42
N ASP A 736 -13.20 -29.69 -20.24
CA ASP A 736 -13.98 -30.74 -20.91
C ASP A 736 -14.05 -30.54 -22.44
N ILE A 737 -14.24 -29.30 -22.90
CA ILE A 737 -14.17 -28.96 -24.33
C ILE A 737 -12.76 -29.25 -24.88
N ALA A 738 -11.71 -28.89 -24.12
CA ALA A 738 -10.32 -29.19 -24.50
C ALA A 738 -10.12 -30.71 -24.65
N ASN A 739 -10.55 -31.49 -23.67
CA ASN A 739 -10.47 -32.95 -23.70
C ASN A 739 -11.25 -33.56 -24.89
N HIS A 740 -12.50 -33.13 -25.13
CA HIS A 740 -13.33 -33.63 -26.22
C HIS A 740 -12.73 -33.36 -27.61
N PHE A 741 -12.11 -32.19 -27.81
CA PHE A 741 -11.46 -31.85 -29.07
C PHE A 741 -9.98 -32.25 -29.14
N GLY A 742 -9.38 -32.82 -28.09
CA GLY A 742 -7.95 -33.15 -28.07
C GLY A 742 -7.05 -31.91 -28.11
N PHE A 743 -7.30 -30.96 -27.22
CA PHE A 743 -6.46 -29.79 -26.92
C PHE A 743 -5.90 -29.88 -25.49
N THR A 744 -4.82 -29.17 -25.22
CA THR A 744 -4.50 -28.79 -23.83
C THR A 744 -5.41 -27.66 -23.36
N TYR A 745 -5.61 -27.52 -22.05
CA TYR A 745 -6.32 -26.37 -21.46
C TYR A 745 -5.75 -25.02 -21.93
N HIS A 746 -4.43 -24.92 -22.05
CA HIS A 746 -3.75 -23.72 -22.57
C HIS A 746 -4.09 -23.42 -24.03
N GLN A 747 -4.21 -24.43 -24.90
CA GLN A 747 -4.64 -24.22 -26.28
C GLN A 747 -6.10 -23.77 -26.37
N ALA A 748 -6.97 -24.29 -25.50
CA ALA A 748 -8.37 -23.88 -25.44
C ALA A 748 -8.54 -22.46 -24.87
N SER A 749 -7.70 -22.03 -23.94
CA SER A 749 -7.76 -20.69 -23.32
C SER A 749 -7.36 -19.54 -24.25
N GLN A 750 -6.71 -19.83 -25.39
CA GLN A 750 -6.32 -18.89 -26.45
C GLN A 750 -7.42 -18.56 -27.47
N TYR A 751 -8.61 -19.17 -27.38
CA TYR A 751 -9.74 -18.86 -28.26
C TYR A 751 -10.55 -17.67 -27.70
N THR A 752 -11.13 -16.84 -28.57
CA THR A 752 -12.19 -15.89 -28.18
C THR A 752 -13.52 -16.61 -27.93
N VAL A 753 -14.46 -15.92 -27.31
CA VAL A 753 -15.84 -16.39 -27.05
C VAL A 753 -16.54 -16.82 -28.35
N ASN A 754 -16.28 -16.09 -29.44
CA ASN A 754 -16.87 -16.36 -30.75
C ASN A 754 -16.16 -17.52 -31.46
N GLU A 755 -14.84 -17.67 -31.33
CA GLU A 755 -14.10 -18.76 -31.96
C GLU A 755 -14.36 -20.12 -31.32
N LEU A 756 -14.54 -20.20 -30.00
CA LEU A 756 -15.04 -21.44 -29.38
C LEU A 756 -16.45 -21.77 -29.89
N ARG A 757 -17.34 -20.78 -30.06
CA ARG A 757 -18.67 -21.02 -30.67
C ARG A 757 -18.54 -21.61 -32.07
N ASN A 758 -17.63 -21.07 -32.89
CA ASN A 758 -17.39 -21.52 -34.26
C ASN A 758 -16.74 -22.92 -34.31
N LEU A 759 -15.80 -23.23 -33.41
CA LEU A 759 -15.23 -24.56 -33.21
C LEU A 759 -16.33 -25.58 -32.90
N LEU A 760 -17.22 -25.28 -31.95
CA LEU A 760 -18.29 -26.18 -31.55
C LEU A 760 -19.32 -26.39 -32.67
N ALA A 761 -19.66 -25.34 -33.42
CA ALA A 761 -20.58 -25.42 -34.55
C ALA A 761 -20.01 -26.21 -35.75
N THR A 762 -18.76 -25.95 -36.13
CA THR A 762 -18.18 -26.43 -37.39
C THR A 762 -17.20 -27.61 -37.24
N GLY A 763 -16.66 -27.83 -36.04
CA GLY A 763 -15.49 -28.69 -35.80
C GLY A 763 -14.15 -28.09 -36.25
N LYS A 764 -14.15 -26.91 -36.89
CA LYS A 764 -12.94 -26.28 -37.43
C LYS A 764 -12.10 -25.68 -36.30
N LYS A 765 -10.95 -26.31 -36.03
CA LYS A 765 -9.95 -25.81 -35.08
C LYS A 765 -9.24 -24.57 -35.63
N LEU A 766 -8.74 -23.71 -34.74
CA LEU A 766 -7.74 -22.70 -35.13
C LEU A 766 -6.47 -23.40 -35.65
N SER A 767 -5.79 -22.78 -36.62
CA SER A 767 -4.54 -23.33 -37.16
C SER A 767 -3.43 -23.30 -36.09
N LYS A 768 -2.47 -24.23 -36.16
CA LYS A 768 -1.28 -24.20 -35.29
C LYS A 768 -0.55 -22.84 -35.39
N ARG A 769 -0.46 -22.27 -36.60
CA ARG A 769 0.13 -20.95 -36.87
C ARG A 769 -0.56 -19.82 -36.08
N GLU A 770 -1.89 -19.85 -35.98
CA GLU A 770 -2.64 -18.83 -35.25
C GLU A 770 -2.46 -18.96 -33.73
N LEU A 771 -2.49 -20.19 -33.19
CA LEU A 771 -2.16 -20.41 -31.77
C LEU A 771 -0.74 -19.91 -31.45
N THR A 772 0.25 -20.20 -32.31
CA THR A 772 1.62 -19.68 -32.15
C THR A 772 1.69 -18.14 -32.20
N ARG A 773 0.85 -17.45 -32.99
CA ARG A 773 0.75 -15.96 -32.93
C ARG A 773 0.25 -15.50 -31.56
N ARG A 774 -0.74 -16.17 -30.99
CA ARG A 774 -1.36 -15.80 -29.70
C ARG A 774 -0.49 -16.09 -28.50
N ASP A 775 0.28 -17.18 -28.53
CA ASP A 775 1.32 -17.45 -27.55
C ASP A 775 2.38 -16.33 -27.50
N ALA A 776 2.71 -15.73 -28.66
CA ALA A 776 3.60 -14.57 -28.73
C ALA A 776 2.94 -13.26 -28.24
N GLY A 777 1.63 -13.10 -28.42
CA GLY A 777 0.85 -12.00 -27.88
C GLY A 777 -0.54 -11.86 -28.52
N VAL A 778 -1.48 -11.33 -27.75
CA VAL A 778 -2.81 -10.89 -28.21
C VAL A 778 -3.16 -9.58 -27.53
N LEU A 779 -3.65 -8.60 -28.29
CA LEU A 779 -4.33 -7.42 -27.77
C LEU A 779 -5.78 -7.43 -28.23
N LEU A 780 -6.71 -7.24 -27.32
CA LEU A 780 -8.12 -6.96 -27.63
C LEU A 780 -8.43 -5.49 -27.41
N VAL A 781 -9.32 -4.93 -28.22
CA VAL A 781 -9.93 -3.61 -28.02
C VAL A 781 -11.44 -3.79 -27.88
N HIS A 782 -12.00 -3.27 -26.79
CA HIS A 782 -13.42 -3.35 -26.46
C HIS A 782 -14.04 -1.96 -26.52
N GLU A 783 -14.85 -1.74 -27.56
CA GLU A 783 -15.63 -0.52 -27.74
C GLU A 783 -17.12 -0.77 -27.50
N THR A 784 -17.85 0.25 -27.07
CA THR A 784 -19.26 0.13 -26.66
C THR A 784 -20.19 -0.05 -27.85
N ASP A 785 -21.06 -1.07 -27.78
CA ASP A 785 -21.92 -1.56 -28.87
C ASP A 785 -21.16 -1.97 -30.16
N GLN A 786 -19.83 -2.15 -30.08
CA GLN A 786 -18.99 -2.62 -31.18
C GLN A 786 -18.51 -4.07 -30.95
N PRO A 787 -18.14 -4.81 -32.01
CA PRO A 787 -17.42 -6.08 -31.88
C PRO A 787 -16.03 -5.87 -31.26
N THR A 788 -15.64 -6.74 -30.33
CA THR A 788 -14.27 -6.77 -29.80
C THR A 788 -13.26 -7.01 -30.93
N GLN A 789 -12.35 -6.06 -31.13
CA GLN A 789 -11.27 -6.18 -32.11
C GLN A 789 -10.10 -6.98 -31.54
N MET A 790 -9.32 -7.67 -32.38
CA MET A 790 -8.21 -8.51 -31.93
C MET A 790 -6.98 -8.41 -32.84
N PHE A 791 -5.82 -8.17 -32.24
CA PHE A 791 -4.50 -8.15 -32.88
C PHE A 791 -3.66 -9.27 -32.25
N SER A 792 -2.91 -10.05 -33.05
CA SER A 792 -2.11 -11.19 -32.54
C SER A 792 -0.69 -11.26 -33.12
N GLY A 793 0.27 -11.77 -32.35
CA GLY A 793 1.68 -11.79 -32.73
C GLY A 793 2.30 -10.39 -32.74
N SER A 794 3.08 -10.07 -33.78
CA SER A 794 3.82 -8.81 -33.93
C SER A 794 2.98 -7.56 -33.71
N ASP A 795 1.76 -7.50 -34.27
CA ASP A 795 0.89 -6.33 -34.15
C ASP A 795 0.51 -6.04 -32.69
N SER A 796 0.20 -7.09 -31.92
CA SER A 796 -0.10 -6.95 -30.49
C SER A 796 1.12 -6.50 -29.67
N GLN A 797 2.33 -6.93 -30.06
CA GLN A 797 3.57 -6.57 -29.38
C GLN A 797 3.97 -5.13 -29.67
N GLU A 798 3.76 -4.66 -30.90
CA GLU A 798 4.01 -3.26 -31.29
C GLU A 798 3.05 -2.30 -30.58
N ILE A 799 1.75 -2.62 -30.56
CA ILE A 799 0.75 -1.81 -29.85
C ILE A 799 0.98 -1.85 -28.33
N LEU A 800 1.32 -3.00 -27.75
CA LEU A 800 1.74 -3.08 -26.34
C LEU A 800 3.01 -2.28 -26.07
N THR A 801 3.99 -2.31 -26.98
CA THR A 801 5.24 -1.56 -26.83
C THR A 801 4.95 -0.06 -26.79
N VAL A 802 4.10 0.46 -27.67
CA VAL A 802 3.65 1.86 -27.63
C VAL A 802 2.83 2.15 -26.36
N ALA A 803 1.94 1.24 -25.94
CA ALA A 803 1.20 1.38 -24.68
C ALA A 803 2.06 1.26 -23.40
N LEU A 804 3.33 0.85 -23.53
CA LEU A 804 4.33 0.80 -22.46
C LEU A 804 5.46 1.83 -22.66
N GLN A 805 5.40 2.65 -23.71
CA GLN A 805 6.38 3.69 -24.04
C GLN A 805 5.90 5.05 -23.56
N THR A 806 6.24 5.39 -22.32
CA THR A 806 6.73 6.75 -22.06
C THR A 806 8.13 6.83 -22.68
N ASP A 807 8.35 7.75 -23.63
CA ASP A 807 9.50 7.68 -24.56
C ASP A 807 10.82 8.17 -23.95
N THR A 808 11.28 7.46 -22.91
CA THR A 808 12.54 7.69 -22.21
C THR A 808 13.29 6.37 -22.02
N LYS A 809 14.11 6.01 -23.03
CA LYS A 809 15.12 4.92 -22.89
C LYS A 809 16.23 5.27 -21.88
N GLU A 810 16.30 6.54 -21.49
CA GLU A 810 17.24 7.10 -20.53
C GLU A 810 16.44 7.88 -19.48
N ILE A 811 16.39 7.35 -18.26
CA ILE A 811 15.78 8.00 -17.10
C ILE A 811 16.85 8.86 -16.45
N LYS A 812 16.53 10.11 -16.06
CA LYS A 812 17.50 11.03 -15.43
C LYS A 812 17.10 11.41 -14.01
N GLY A 813 18.09 11.49 -13.13
CA GLY A 813 18.00 11.98 -11.76
C GLY A 813 19.32 12.59 -11.29
N MET A 814 19.36 13.10 -10.07
CA MET A 814 20.56 13.67 -9.47
C MET A 814 21.44 12.58 -8.86
N VAL A 815 22.76 12.68 -9.00
CA VAL A 815 23.71 11.72 -8.42
C VAL A 815 23.96 12.06 -6.95
N ALA A 816 23.38 11.28 -6.06
CA ALA A 816 23.46 11.50 -4.61
C ALA A 816 24.72 10.89 -3.97
N SER A 817 25.25 9.83 -4.60
CA SER A 817 26.48 9.13 -4.21
C SER A 817 27.00 8.32 -5.39
N THR A 818 28.29 8.40 -5.69
CA THR A 818 28.93 7.57 -6.74
C THR A 818 29.31 6.17 -6.22
N GLY A 819 29.42 5.97 -4.91
CA GLY A 819 29.96 4.75 -4.31
C GLY A 819 31.38 4.37 -4.80
N GLY A 820 32.14 5.33 -5.34
CA GLY A 820 33.43 5.06 -6.00
C GLY A 820 33.31 4.38 -7.37
N LYS A 821 32.20 4.59 -8.09
CA LYS A 821 31.95 4.11 -9.46
C LYS A 821 31.57 5.27 -10.38
N LYS A 822 32.04 5.22 -11.63
CA LYS A 822 31.61 6.11 -12.73
C LYS A 822 30.38 5.55 -13.44
N ARG A 823 30.47 4.28 -13.83
CA ARG A 823 29.34 3.47 -14.35
C ARG A 823 29.27 2.14 -13.63
N LEU A 824 28.08 1.56 -13.58
CA LEU A 824 27.89 0.15 -13.23
C LEU A 824 26.65 -0.44 -13.89
N THR A 825 26.60 -1.76 -13.98
CA THR A 825 25.41 -2.50 -14.42
C THR A 825 24.82 -3.33 -13.27
N GLY A 826 23.52 -3.58 -13.29
CA GLY A 826 22.83 -4.37 -12.26
C GLY A 826 21.46 -4.87 -12.71
N VAL A 827 20.78 -5.63 -11.86
CA VAL A 827 19.39 -6.08 -12.10
C VAL A 827 18.45 -5.23 -11.26
N ALA A 828 17.53 -4.51 -11.88
CA ALA A 828 16.55 -3.66 -11.22
C ALA A 828 15.55 -4.48 -10.41
N ARG A 829 15.26 -4.04 -9.17
CA ARG A 829 14.28 -4.63 -8.27
C ARG A 829 13.41 -3.51 -7.69
N ILE A 830 12.21 -3.36 -8.25
CA ILE A 830 11.21 -2.37 -7.85
C ILE A 830 10.42 -2.89 -6.66
N LEU A 831 10.37 -2.11 -5.58
CA LEU A 831 9.66 -2.37 -4.33
C LEU A 831 9.11 -1.04 -3.75
N PHE A 832 7.87 -0.99 -3.29
CA PHE A 832 7.28 0.22 -2.67
C PHE A 832 7.19 0.11 -1.13
N SER A 833 7.31 -1.10 -0.61
CA SER A 833 7.60 -1.47 0.78
C SER A 833 8.69 -2.55 0.81
N PRO A 834 9.53 -2.64 1.85
CA PRO A 834 10.43 -3.77 2.06
C PRO A 834 9.72 -5.13 2.19
N GLU A 835 8.40 -5.10 2.41
CA GLU A 835 7.53 -6.27 2.59
C GLU A 835 6.96 -6.79 1.25
N ASP A 836 7.10 -6.05 0.14
CA ASP A 836 6.43 -6.33 -1.15
C ASP A 836 6.99 -7.52 -1.95
N GLY A 837 8.20 -7.99 -1.66
CA GLY A 837 8.82 -9.03 -2.48
C GLY A 837 10.22 -9.47 -2.07
N LYS A 838 10.73 -10.50 -2.75
CA LYS A 838 12.10 -10.98 -2.57
C LYS A 838 13.08 -10.05 -3.29
N PHE A 839 13.96 -9.42 -2.52
CA PHE A 839 15.16 -8.73 -2.98
C PHE A 839 16.37 -9.67 -2.86
N ASN A 840 17.22 -9.76 -3.88
CA ASN A 840 18.46 -10.57 -3.86
C ASN A 840 19.70 -9.68 -3.66
N ASP A 841 20.74 -10.22 -3.03
CA ASP A 841 22.00 -9.50 -2.80
C ASP A 841 22.65 -9.11 -4.14
N GLY A 842 22.99 -7.83 -4.31
CA GLY A 842 23.56 -7.30 -5.54
C GLY A 842 22.56 -6.86 -6.62
N GLU A 843 21.25 -6.91 -6.34
CA GLU A 843 20.23 -6.21 -7.15
C GLU A 843 20.29 -4.69 -6.93
N VAL A 844 19.69 -3.92 -7.83
CA VAL A 844 19.54 -2.46 -7.71
C VAL A 844 18.16 -2.18 -7.14
N LEU A 845 18.09 -1.51 -5.99
CA LEU A 845 16.84 -1.11 -5.38
C LEU A 845 16.25 0.07 -6.16
N VAL A 846 15.03 -0.09 -6.66
CA VAL A 846 14.26 0.97 -7.31
C VAL A 846 12.99 1.20 -6.49
N THR A 847 12.68 2.44 -6.13
CA THR A 847 11.49 2.77 -5.32
C THR A 847 11.08 4.23 -5.53
N SER A 848 9.96 4.68 -4.96
CA SER A 848 9.58 6.10 -5.05
C SER A 848 10.43 6.95 -4.07
N MET A 849 10.46 6.55 -2.79
CA MET A 849 11.32 7.14 -1.76
C MET A 849 11.75 6.07 -0.73
N THR A 850 12.99 6.12 -0.24
CA THR A 850 13.43 5.22 0.85
C THR A 850 13.11 5.80 2.24
N ARG A 851 12.89 4.89 3.20
CA ARG A 851 12.60 5.16 4.62
C ARG A 851 13.49 4.27 5.50
N VAL A 852 13.40 4.42 6.82
CA VAL A 852 14.20 3.64 7.79
C VAL A 852 14.00 2.12 7.57
N GLU A 853 12.78 1.67 7.26
CA GLU A 853 12.49 0.27 6.97
C GLU A 853 13.22 -0.29 5.72
N PHE A 854 13.67 0.56 4.79
CA PHE A 854 14.43 0.14 3.61
C PHE A 854 15.93 -0.07 3.88
N VAL A 855 16.46 0.38 5.01
CA VAL A 855 17.89 0.26 5.36
C VAL A 855 18.45 -1.17 5.19
N PRO A 856 17.75 -2.26 5.59
CA PRO A 856 18.21 -3.63 5.34
C PRO A 856 18.27 -4.03 3.85
N LEU A 857 17.45 -3.42 2.98
CA LEU A 857 17.51 -3.64 1.53
C LEU A 857 18.62 -2.80 0.91
N MET A 858 18.76 -1.53 1.32
CA MET A 858 19.84 -0.63 0.88
C MET A 858 21.21 -1.26 1.14
N ARG A 859 21.46 -1.82 2.33
CA ARG A 859 22.69 -2.55 2.69
C ARG A 859 23.02 -3.73 1.76
N ARG A 860 22.01 -4.33 1.12
CA ARG A 860 22.13 -5.49 0.21
C ARG A 860 22.16 -5.09 -1.28
N ALA A 861 21.88 -3.83 -1.58
CA ALA A 861 21.75 -3.32 -2.94
C ALA A 861 23.11 -2.97 -3.56
N LYS A 862 23.21 -3.12 -4.89
CA LYS A 862 24.36 -2.70 -5.69
C LYS A 862 24.31 -1.22 -6.09
N ALA A 863 23.09 -0.68 -6.18
CA ALA A 863 22.78 0.74 -6.31
C ALA A 863 21.36 0.99 -5.78
N ILE A 864 21.02 2.27 -5.57
CA ILE A 864 19.70 2.72 -5.13
C ILE A 864 19.19 3.80 -6.11
N ILE A 865 17.96 3.68 -6.58
CA ILE A 865 17.29 4.62 -7.47
C ILE A 865 15.96 5.05 -6.82
N THR A 866 15.74 6.35 -6.66
CA THR A 866 14.46 6.89 -6.12
C THR A 866 13.84 7.95 -7.03
N ASP A 867 12.53 7.84 -7.26
CA ASP A 867 11.79 8.84 -8.05
C ASP A 867 11.67 10.20 -7.37
N GLU A 868 11.71 10.23 -6.04
CA GLU A 868 11.60 11.42 -5.22
C GLU A 868 12.93 11.74 -4.49
N GLY A 869 13.12 13.02 -4.11
CA GLY A 869 14.16 13.48 -3.17
C GLY A 869 15.32 14.30 -3.77
N GLY A 870 15.81 15.27 -2.99
CA GLY A 870 17.02 16.08 -3.24
C GLY A 870 18.25 15.66 -2.41
N LEU A 871 19.38 16.37 -2.51
CA LEU A 871 20.69 15.86 -2.03
C LEU A 871 20.82 15.60 -0.51
N ALA A 872 19.88 16.09 0.31
CA ALA A 872 19.78 15.78 1.75
C ALA A 872 18.69 14.75 2.12
N CYS A 873 18.08 14.06 1.14
CA CYS A 873 17.04 13.06 1.41
C CYS A 873 17.59 11.81 2.12
N HIS A 874 16.70 10.92 2.58
CA HIS A 874 17.09 9.68 3.25
C HIS A 874 17.97 8.79 2.34
N ALA A 875 17.59 8.61 1.08
CA ALA A 875 18.38 7.82 0.12
C ALA A 875 19.80 8.38 -0.05
N ALA A 876 19.92 9.70 -0.18
CA ALA A 876 21.18 10.39 -0.42
C ALA A 876 22.16 10.25 0.75
N ILE A 877 21.74 10.61 1.97
CA ILE A 877 22.59 10.58 3.17
C ILE A 877 23.07 9.16 3.44
N VAL A 878 22.15 8.19 3.50
CA VAL A 878 22.47 6.79 3.85
C VAL A 878 23.37 6.16 2.78
N SER A 879 23.16 6.47 1.50
CA SER A 879 24.00 5.92 0.41
C SER A 879 25.42 6.48 0.42
N ARG A 880 25.65 7.74 0.85
CA ARG A 880 26.99 8.30 1.00
C ARG A 880 27.78 7.59 2.11
N GLU A 881 27.19 7.41 3.28
CA GLU A 881 27.86 6.74 4.41
C GLU A 881 28.11 5.25 4.16
N MET A 882 27.11 4.54 3.62
CA MET A 882 27.29 3.16 3.16
C MET A 882 28.21 3.09 1.93
N GLY A 883 28.53 4.23 1.31
CA GLY A 883 29.28 4.38 0.06
C GLY A 883 28.76 3.44 -1.03
N LEU A 884 27.46 3.53 -1.28
CA LEU A 884 26.71 2.84 -2.32
C LEU A 884 26.41 3.83 -3.46
N PRO A 885 26.41 3.40 -4.73
CA PRO A 885 25.86 4.19 -5.83
C PRO A 885 24.40 4.56 -5.59
N CYS A 886 24.03 5.82 -5.79
CA CYS A 886 22.65 6.29 -5.65
C CYS A 886 22.31 7.44 -6.59
N ILE A 887 21.18 7.29 -7.30
CA ILE A 887 20.53 8.34 -8.10
C ILE A 887 19.15 8.61 -7.49
N ILE A 888 18.75 9.87 -7.41
CA ILE A 888 17.51 10.33 -6.75
C ILE A 888 16.74 11.31 -7.65
N GLY A 889 15.46 11.52 -7.37
CA GLY A 889 14.63 12.46 -8.13
C GLY A 889 14.35 12.01 -9.57
N THR A 890 14.33 10.69 -9.85
CA THR A 890 14.14 10.16 -11.21
C THR A 890 12.73 10.32 -11.79
N LYS A 891 11.74 10.71 -10.97
CA LYS A 891 10.32 10.94 -11.32
C LYS A 891 9.52 9.74 -11.84
N ASN A 892 10.10 8.88 -12.68
CA ASN A 892 9.38 7.79 -13.37
C ASN A 892 10.13 6.44 -13.45
N ALA A 893 11.27 6.24 -12.77
CA ALA A 893 12.04 4.99 -12.80
C ALA A 893 11.23 3.78 -12.32
N THR A 894 10.35 3.92 -11.32
CA THR A 894 9.46 2.82 -10.89
C THR A 894 8.37 2.46 -11.91
N GLN A 895 8.15 3.32 -12.91
CA GLN A 895 7.14 3.18 -13.96
C GLN A 895 7.77 2.66 -15.27
N VAL A 896 8.94 3.18 -15.64
CA VAL A 896 9.68 2.85 -16.87
C VAL A 896 10.42 1.51 -16.75
N LEU A 897 11.10 1.27 -15.62
CA LEU A 897 11.82 0.01 -15.39
C LEU A 897 10.87 -1.12 -14.98
N LYS A 898 11.33 -2.37 -15.09
CA LYS A 898 10.65 -3.55 -14.55
C LYS A 898 11.58 -4.35 -13.63
N SER A 899 10.96 -4.97 -12.62
CA SER A 899 11.63 -5.85 -11.66
C SER A 899 12.21 -7.08 -12.38
N GLY A 900 13.52 -7.12 -12.58
CA GLY A 900 14.25 -8.11 -13.37
C GLY A 900 15.03 -7.54 -14.56
N ASP A 901 14.79 -6.27 -14.94
CA ASP A 901 15.52 -5.63 -16.05
C ASP A 901 16.99 -5.48 -15.71
N LYS A 902 17.87 -5.78 -16.68
CA LYS A 902 19.27 -5.42 -16.59
C LYS A 902 19.40 -3.94 -16.96
N ILE A 903 20.06 -3.18 -16.10
CA ILE A 903 20.24 -1.73 -16.26
C ILE A 903 21.72 -1.34 -16.21
N GLU A 904 22.08 -0.33 -16.99
CA GLU A 904 23.27 0.50 -16.83
C GLU A 904 22.91 1.76 -16.04
N ILE A 905 23.82 2.17 -15.18
CA ILE A 905 23.72 3.34 -14.31
C ILE A 905 24.97 4.18 -14.56
N ASP A 906 24.78 5.38 -15.08
CA ASP A 906 25.80 6.39 -15.29
C ASP A 906 25.74 7.43 -14.17
N LEU A 907 26.78 7.44 -13.34
CA LEU A 907 26.93 8.32 -12.18
C LEU A 907 27.77 9.57 -12.51
N GLU A 908 28.18 9.73 -13.77
CA GLU A 908 28.78 10.96 -14.29
C GLU A 908 27.71 11.85 -14.97
N GLN A 909 26.62 11.25 -15.47
CA GLN A 909 25.49 11.95 -16.12
C GLN A 909 24.15 11.85 -15.38
N GLY A 910 24.06 11.09 -14.28
CA GLY A 910 22.81 10.90 -13.54
C GLY A 910 21.75 10.10 -14.30
N ALA A 911 22.19 9.19 -15.17
CA ALA A 911 21.33 8.48 -16.11
C ALA A 911 21.18 6.99 -15.74
N VAL A 912 19.98 6.43 -15.97
CA VAL A 912 19.68 5.00 -15.86
C VAL A 912 19.03 4.52 -17.15
N LYS A 913 19.49 3.39 -17.66
CA LYS A 913 19.08 2.84 -18.96
C LYS A 913 18.98 1.32 -18.91
N ALA A 914 17.94 0.74 -19.50
CA ALA A 914 17.84 -0.72 -19.69
C ALA A 914 18.78 -1.19 -20.81
N ILE A 915 19.43 -2.34 -20.63
CA ILE A 915 20.50 -2.89 -21.49
C ILE A 915 20.45 -4.40 -21.71
#